data_AF-A8ZP60-F1
#
_entry.id   AF-A8ZP60-F1
#
_cell.length_a   1.000
_cell.length_b   1.000
_cell.length_c   1.000
_cell.angle_alpha   90.00
_cell.angle_beta   90.00
_cell.angle_gamma   90.00
#
_symmetry.space_group_name_H-M   'P 1'
#
loop_
_entity.id
_entity.type
_entity.pdbx_description
1 polymer ?
#
loop_
_entity_poly.entity_id
_entity_poly.type
_entity_poly.pdbx_seq_one_letter_code
_entity_poly.pdbx_strand_id
1 'polypeptide(L)'
;MESTKNNKTLSSISFLLLSLLVIYLLTINIACWIIVISIIFIYLRKISFHLWVPTIIGILSLIIFGYIDQSLEIYRSYIYDQEHLKVIISTFFVLLLSILVCMSGRLLSEKYVFNKIKNTNGESLTYSKWFEKEETVEPEQKLHLNKLHAQYSALKYIPRIIGLLPTYGLLTGIYKVNRYKLYIDIGELSDSDLFALIWLAMTGVILFCLNQIIFYRRDIINIIKENLLLNKNEVKKKSLEKYENQILFNPVTEFLVITPALICFIFFTMPTIANTSGSYSFQSLFVFITCLIFNIFLYLFNKNKIKCISSEVDKKKKLIEVNLLLISRIVITLLVFLLLVPKYSSVKFIVFIGPISITALCLGSFSVIFSNIYYWGYSTPKEDFRYINILPGEKIPTITLIIILALISSQFNWNDNHQIRHIYGIKEQNKTENSKKKDIVLSIPDAFDSWIEKRNDKNKYIEKNIAYPVYIVSAQGGGIYAAYHAASTLAKLHDTSDGKFSSHVFAISSVSGGSLGSAVYSALVKEFAQQQNKNINSPTTINVHKKISPYVEKILGNDFLSPLFSLALFPDLLQRFIPIPISTWDRVRGLELALEEYWDNTFNASTEMKNYENYFSNSYKEFWNLCEENPALVLNTTNVETGERVVFSPFKFSTNGLNSFFDFDLVYPNIPLSTATFISARFPIFTPAGWFKHYVKDETSATKRISKSRLVDGGYFDNSGVATARDIIDEILEDTQIYNPKTVKKSKEKVLRISLINIALVDSPDTRKFSDASHQGLNEILSPLRTVVNVRNSRANSIIEQAEDDLNTHPLAVSNIKKNKNESNMKIIYNTRFIPIYLDNYIGERATLPLGWLLSKNTRMSIDTQIPEPDNDLDSDSLCKSDESDSFVIEKYNFCISEEIKNQLQ
;
A
#
# COMPACT_ATOMS: atom_id res chain seq x y z
N MET A 1 19.71 38.50 36.42
CA MET A 1 20.35 37.43 35.62
C MET A 1 20.46 36.08 36.35
N GLU A 2 20.07 35.95 37.63
CA GLU A 2 20.02 34.65 38.31
C GLU A 2 18.62 33.98 38.37
N SER A 3 17.52 34.70 38.16
CA SER A 3 16.18 34.08 38.17
C SER A 3 15.78 33.36 36.88
N THR A 4 16.50 33.57 35.77
CA THR A 4 16.20 32.94 34.47
C THR A 4 16.88 31.58 34.26
N LYS A 5 17.87 31.20 35.10
CA LYS A 5 18.49 29.87 35.06
C LYS A 5 17.65 28.79 35.74
N ASN A 6 16.93 29.13 36.82
CA ASN A 6 16.09 28.16 37.54
C ASN A 6 14.79 27.78 36.81
N ASN A 7 14.25 28.65 35.95
CA ASN A 7 13.06 28.31 35.16
C ASN A 7 13.36 27.37 33.98
N LYS A 8 14.58 27.42 33.41
CA LYS A 8 14.98 26.47 32.35
C LYS A 8 15.20 25.08 32.92
N THR A 9 15.79 24.94 34.12
CA THR A 9 15.95 23.64 34.77
C THR A 9 14.61 23.06 35.25
N LEU A 10 13.68 23.86 35.78
CA LEU A 10 12.33 23.39 36.14
C LEU A 10 11.51 22.98 34.91
N SER A 11 11.59 23.73 33.81
CA SER A 11 10.96 23.38 32.52
C SER A 11 11.54 22.08 31.95
N SER A 12 12.87 21.90 32.03
CA SER A 12 13.56 20.69 31.56
C SER A 12 13.19 19.47 32.39
N ILE A 13 13.10 19.60 33.72
CA ILE A 13 12.69 18.53 34.64
C ILE A 13 11.21 18.20 34.47
N SER A 14 10.36 19.21 34.23
CA SER A 14 8.94 19.00 33.93
C SER A 14 8.74 18.30 32.59
N PHE A 15 9.54 18.64 31.57
CA PHE A 15 9.53 17.96 30.27
C PHE A 15 10.11 16.55 30.36
N LEU A 16 11.13 16.32 31.19
CA LEU A 16 11.68 15.00 31.50
C LEU A 16 10.66 14.14 32.26
N LEU A 17 9.93 14.72 33.22
CA LEU A 17 8.86 14.04 33.95
C LEU A 17 7.66 13.75 33.05
N LEU A 18 7.29 14.68 32.16
CA LEU A 18 6.21 14.48 31.20
C LEU A 18 6.59 13.45 30.14
N SER A 19 7.84 13.44 29.66
CA SER A 19 8.34 12.42 28.74
C SER A 19 8.51 11.06 29.42
N LEU A 20 8.95 11.02 30.68
CA LEU A 20 8.95 9.79 31.49
C LEU A 20 7.52 9.31 31.78
N LEU A 21 6.56 10.22 32.00
CA LEU A 21 5.16 9.89 32.16
C LEU A 21 4.54 9.41 30.84
N VAL A 22 4.91 9.98 29.70
CA VAL A 22 4.49 9.53 28.36
C VAL A 22 5.13 8.19 28.01
N ILE A 23 6.41 7.97 28.33
CA ILE A 23 7.07 6.66 28.21
C ILE A 23 6.44 5.66 29.18
N TYR A 24 6.10 6.07 30.40
CA TYR A 24 5.40 5.25 31.39
C TYR A 24 3.97 4.92 30.93
N LEU A 25 3.27 5.86 30.30
CA LEU A 25 1.94 5.66 29.74
C LEU A 25 1.96 4.86 28.43
N LEU A 26 3.01 4.99 27.60
CA LEU A 26 3.24 4.15 26.41
C LEU A 26 3.66 2.74 26.79
N THR A 27 4.48 2.58 27.83
CA THR A 27 4.83 1.27 28.39
C THR A 27 3.67 0.66 29.14
N ILE A 28 2.80 1.44 29.79
CA ILE A 28 1.50 0.98 30.29
C ILE A 28 0.58 0.64 29.14
N ASN A 29 0.56 1.37 28.03
CA ASN A 29 -0.28 1.01 26.88
C ASN A 29 0.22 -0.28 26.21
N ILE A 30 1.52 -0.45 26.03
CA ILE A 30 2.13 -1.69 25.55
C ILE A 30 1.93 -2.81 26.56
N ALA A 31 2.03 -2.55 27.87
CA ALA A 31 1.73 -3.52 28.91
C ALA A 31 0.23 -3.84 28.96
N CYS A 32 -0.66 -2.87 28.70
CA CYS A 32 -2.10 -3.04 28.58
C CYS A 32 -2.45 -3.79 27.30
N TRP A 33 -1.70 -3.62 26.20
CA TRP A 33 -1.78 -4.45 25.01
C TRP A 33 -1.28 -5.85 25.29
N ILE A 34 -0.16 -6.01 26.00
CA ILE A 34 0.31 -7.31 26.47
C ILE A 34 -0.72 -7.90 27.42
N ILE A 35 -1.42 -7.12 28.26
CA ILE A 35 -2.44 -7.58 29.20
C ILE A 35 -3.76 -7.89 28.49
N VAL A 36 -4.19 -7.14 27.48
CA VAL A 36 -5.41 -7.38 26.69
C VAL A 36 -5.18 -8.53 25.74
N ILE A 37 -4.03 -8.58 25.05
CA ILE A 37 -3.58 -9.76 24.31
C ILE A 37 -3.42 -10.91 25.29
N SER A 38 -2.88 -10.71 26.50
CA SER A 38 -2.79 -11.76 27.54
C SER A 38 -4.15 -12.17 28.06
N ILE A 39 -5.14 -11.29 28.16
CA ILE A 39 -6.51 -11.56 28.64
C ILE A 39 -7.28 -12.29 27.54
N ILE A 40 -7.15 -11.87 26.28
CA ILE A 40 -7.61 -12.60 25.09
C ILE A 40 -6.89 -13.95 25.02
N PHE A 41 -5.58 -14.01 25.28
CA PHE A 41 -4.81 -15.26 25.38
C PHE A 41 -5.24 -16.09 26.58
N ILE A 42 -5.64 -15.51 27.71
CA ILE A 42 -6.11 -16.20 28.92
C ILE A 42 -7.54 -16.73 28.70
N TYR A 43 -8.39 -16.01 27.96
CA TYR A 43 -9.70 -16.49 27.52
C TYR A 43 -9.57 -17.57 26.44
N LEU A 44 -8.66 -17.41 25.47
CA LEU A 44 -8.32 -18.43 24.46
C LEU A 44 -7.58 -19.63 25.07
N ARG A 45 -6.86 -19.45 26.19
CA ARG A 45 -6.22 -20.52 26.98
C ARG A 45 -7.24 -21.50 27.55
N LYS A 46 -8.49 -21.08 27.79
CA LYS A 46 -9.60 -21.97 28.12
C LYS A 46 -10.16 -22.73 26.89
N ILE A 47 -10.02 -22.19 25.67
CA ILE A 47 -10.75 -22.70 24.50
C ILE A 47 -9.95 -23.68 23.65
N SER A 48 -8.63 -23.52 23.45
CA SER A 48 -7.68 -24.54 22.90
C SER A 48 -6.40 -23.85 22.42
N PHE A 49 -5.40 -23.68 23.29
CA PHE A 49 -4.12 -23.00 22.98
C PHE A 49 -3.41 -23.56 21.72
N HIS A 50 -3.67 -24.81 21.33
CA HIS A 50 -3.05 -25.44 20.17
C HIS A 50 -3.66 -25.03 18.81
N LEU A 51 -4.78 -24.29 18.78
CA LEU A 51 -5.46 -23.86 17.55
C LEU A 51 -5.28 -22.39 17.21
N TRP A 52 -4.46 -21.67 17.96
CA TRP A 52 -4.39 -20.21 17.84
C TRP A 52 -3.96 -19.72 16.45
N VAL A 53 -2.97 -20.35 15.81
CA VAL A 53 -2.52 -19.99 14.43
C VAL A 53 -3.66 -20.07 13.40
N PRO A 54 -4.31 -21.24 13.19
CA PRO A 54 -5.41 -21.33 12.23
C PRO A 54 -6.61 -20.48 12.64
N THR A 55 -6.87 -20.28 13.94
CA THR A 55 -7.96 -19.42 14.42
C THR A 55 -7.74 -17.97 14.03
N ILE A 56 -6.54 -17.42 14.28
CA ILE A 56 -6.18 -16.04 13.92
C ILE A 56 -6.29 -15.86 12.41
N ILE A 57 -5.77 -16.80 11.62
CA ILE A 57 -5.82 -16.70 10.16
C ILE A 57 -7.26 -16.79 9.65
N GLY A 58 -8.10 -17.67 10.20
CA GLY A 58 -9.52 -17.75 9.85
C GLY A 58 -10.26 -16.44 10.13
N ILE A 59 -10.06 -15.84 11.32
CA ILE A 59 -10.68 -14.56 11.69
C ILE A 59 -10.17 -13.41 10.82
N LEU A 60 -8.85 -13.32 10.61
CA LEU A 60 -8.26 -12.31 9.73
C LEU A 60 -8.81 -12.41 8.30
N SER A 61 -8.96 -13.63 7.77
CA SER A 61 -9.52 -13.86 6.43
C SER A 61 -10.97 -13.39 6.34
N LEU A 62 -11.78 -13.63 7.37
CA LEU A 62 -13.17 -13.14 7.44
C LEU A 62 -13.22 -11.60 7.39
N ILE A 63 -12.37 -10.93 8.17
CA ILE A 63 -12.33 -9.46 8.22
C ILE A 63 -11.86 -8.91 6.88
N ILE A 64 -10.74 -9.43 6.35
CA ILE A 64 -10.14 -8.96 5.11
C ILE A 64 -11.12 -9.10 3.95
N PHE A 65 -11.67 -10.29 3.72
CA PHE A 65 -12.55 -10.53 2.57
C PHE A 65 -13.98 -10.02 2.75
N GLY A 66 -14.45 -9.82 3.98
CA GLY A 66 -15.84 -9.44 4.24
C GLY A 66 -16.09 -7.98 4.60
N TYR A 67 -15.10 -7.27 5.14
CA TYR A 67 -15.34 -6.00 5.85
C TYR A 67 -14.38 -4.86 5.51
N ILE A 68 -13.32 -5.10 4.75
CA ILE A 68 -12.42 -4.02 4.30
C ILE A 68 -12.99 -3.38 3.03
N ASP A 69 -13.13 -2.05 3.02
CA ASP A 69 -13.68 -1.28 1.89
C ASP A 69 -12.91 -1.52 0.59
N GLN A 70 -11.58 -1.63 0.68
CA GLN A 70 -10.74 -1.97 -0.47
C GLN A 70 -11.09 -3.34 -1.08
N SER A 71 -11.47 -4.33 -0.26
CA SER A 71 -11.90 -5.64 -0.79
C SER A 71 -13.23 -5.55 -1.50
N LEU A 72 -14.15 -4.71 -1.01
CA LEU A 72 -15.40 -4.42 -1.71
C LEU A 72 -15.14 -3.76 -3.07
N GLU A 73 -14.19 -2.83 -3.15
CA GLU A 73 -13.81 -2.22 -4.43
C GLU A 73 -13.17 -3.22 -5.41
N ILE A 74 -12.36 -4.15 -4.93
CA ILE A 74 -11.81 -5.23 -5.77
C ILE A 74 -12.95 -6.06 -6.36
N TYR A 75 -13.96 -6.41 -5.56
CA TYR A 75 -15.12 -7.16 -6.06
C TYR A 75 -15.93 -6.35 -7.06
N ARG A 76 -16.09 -5.03 -6.86
CA ARG A 76 -16.70 -4.14 -7.86
C ARG A 76 -15.91 -4.16 -9.17
N SER A 77 -14.59 -4.03 -9.12
CA SER A 77 -13.75 -4.12 -10.32
C SER A 77 -13.93 -5.46 -11.01
N TYR A 78 -13.93 -6.57 -10.28
CA TYR A 78 -14.11 -7.89 -10.89
C TYR A 78 -15.47 -8.09 -11.56
N ILE A 79 -16.53 -7.53 -10.97
CA ILE A 79 -17.90 -7.63 -11.47
C ILE A 79 -18.11 -6.71 -12.67
N TYR A 80 -17.75 -5.43 -12.55
CA TYR A 80 -18.06 -4.41 -13.56
C TYR A 80 -17.04 -4.34 -14.70
N ASP A 81 -15.79 -4.71 -14.45
CA ASP A 81 -14.77 -4.79 -15.50
C ASP A 81 -14.80 -6.16 -16.23
N GLN A 82 -15.76 -7.03 -15.90
CA GLN A 82 -15.98 -8.36 -16.50
C GLN A 82 -14.75 -9.29 -16.45
N GLU A 83 -14.03 -9.26 -15.33
CA GLU A 83 -12.79 -10.01 -15.11
C GLU A 83 -13.08 -11.46 -14.66
N HIS A 84 -13.80 -12.22 -15.48
CA HIS A 84 -14.29 -13.58 -15.14
C HIS A 84 -13.17 -14.52 -14.66
N LEU A 85 -12.00 -14.42 -15.27
CA LEU A 85 -10.87 -15.28 -14.93
C LEU A 85 -10.30 -14.96 -13.53
N LYS A 86 -10.22 -13.67 -13.15
CA LYS A 86 -9.79 -13.26 -11.80
C LYS A 86 -10.78 -13.71 -10.73
N VAL A 87 -12.07 -13.75 -11.04
CA VAL A 87 -13.12 -14.31 -10.16
C VAL A 87 -12.90 -15.80 -9.90
N ILE A 88 -12.66 -16.58 -10.96
CA ILE A 88 -12.40 -18.03 -10.84
C ILE A 88 -11.13 -18.27 -10.01
N ILE A 89 -10.05 -17.55 -10.33
CA ILE A 89 -8.76 -17.67 -9.64
C ILE A 89 -8.89 -17.30 -8.15
N SER A 90 -9.55 -16.18 -7.84
CA SER A 90 -9.76 -15.72 -6.46
C SER A 90 -10.60 -16.69 -5.65
N THR A 91 -11.69 -17.21 -6.24
CA THR A 91 -12.55 -18.19 -5.59
C THR A 91 -11.79 -19.49 -5.30
N PHE A 92 -10.97 -19.94 -6.26
CA PHE A 92 -10.11 -21.12 -6.09
C PHE A 92 -9.08 -20.94 -4.97
N PHE A 93 -8.39 -19.81 -4.89
CA PHE A 93 -7.37 -19.60 -3.85
C PHE A 93 -7.97 -19.37 -2.46
N VAL A 94 -9.13 -18.71 -2.35
CA VAL A 94 -9.86 -18.61 -1.08
C VAL A 94 -10.35 -19.99 -0.62
N LEU A 95 -10.80 -20.83 -1.54
CA LEU A 95 -11.16 -22.22 -1.27
C LEU A 95 -9.95 -23.03 -0.76
N LEU A 96 -8.80 -22.88 -1.42
CA LEU A 96 -7.56 -23.51 -1.00
C LEU A 96 -7.16 -23.06 0.41
N LEU A 97 -7.24 -21.76 0.71
CA LEU A 97 -7.01 -21.21 2.04
C LEU A 97 -7.93 -21.85 3.09
N SER A 98 -9.23 -21.93 2.83
CA SER A 98 -10.20 -22.59 3.71
C SER A 98 -9.82 -24.03 4.03
N ILE A 99 -9.39 -24.79 3.01
CA ILE A 99 -8.91 -26.17 3.18
C ILE A 99 -7.63 -26.20 4.02
N LEU A 100 -6.65 -25.34 3.74
CA LEU A 100 -5.37 -25.29 4.45
C LEU A 100 -5.54 -24.93 5.93
N VAL A 101 -6.43 -23.98 6.26
CA VAL A 101 -6.75 -23.59 7.64
C VAL A 101 -7.43 -24.76 8.37
N CYS A 102 -8.44 -25.39 7.74
CA CYS A 102 -9.12 -26.55 8.30
C CYS A 102 -8.14 -27.71 8.56
N MET A 103 -7.27 -28.00 7.59
CA MET A 103 -6.26 -29.04 7.71
C MET A 103 -5.29 -28.72 8.85
N SER A 104 -4.72 -27.52 8.87
CA SER A 104 -3.78 -27.09 9.91
C SER A 104 -4.36 -27.25 11.32
N GLY A 105 -5.59 -26.78 11.54
CA GLY A 105 -6.26 -26.92 12.84
C GLY A 105 -6.58 -28.37 13.21
N ARG A 106 -7.05 -29.18 12.27
CA ARG A 106 -7.36 -30.59 12.53
C ARG A 106 -6.12 -31.34 13.02
N LEU A 107 -4.97 -31.08 12.41
CA LEU A 107 -3.71 -31.76 12.74
C LEU A 107 -3.20 -31.41 14.13
N LEU A 108 -3.26 -30.13 14.48
CA LEU A 108 -2.89 -29.65 15.80
C LEU A 108 -3.80 -30.26 16.88
N SER A 109 -5.10 -30.41 16.58
CA SER A 109 -6.09 -31.03 17.47
C SER A 109 -5.82 -32.52 17.69
N GLU A 110 -5.63 -33.29 16.60
CA GLU A 110 -5.36 -34.73 16.67
C GLU A 110 -4.08 -35.02 17.48
N LYS A 111 -3.02 -34.21 17.33
CA LYS A 111 -1.78 -34.38 18.10
C LYS A 111 -1.92 -33.99 19.57
N TYR A 112 -2.62 -32.91 19.87
CA TYR A 112 -2.86 -32.49 21.25
C TYR A 112 -3.52 -33.61 22.05
N VAL A 113 -4.53 -34.24 21.46
CA VAL A 113 -5.24 -35.39 22.03
C VAL A 113 -4.28 -36.57 22.23
N PHE A 114 -3.50 -36.93 21.21
CA PHE A 114 -2.52 -38.01 21.30
C PHE A 114 -1.51 -37.81 22.45
N ASN A 115 -0.95 -36.61 22.59
CA ASN A 115 0.01 -36.30 23.66
C ASN A 115 -0.64 -36.28 25.04
N LYS A 116 -1.91 -35.82 25.16
CA LYS A 116 -2.64 -35.84 26.43
C LYS A 116 -2.89 -37.27 26.91
N ILE A 117 -3.30 -38.15 25.99
CA ILE A 117 -3.51 -39.59 26.27
C ILE A 117 -2.20 -40.26 26.72
N LYS A 118 -1.06 -39.93 26.07
CA LYS A 118 0.26 -40.47 26.43
C LYS A 118 0.71 -40.05 27.84
N ASN A 119 0.41 -38.82 28.26
CA ASN A 119 0.84 -38.29 29.56
C ASN A 119 -0.01 -38.78 30.75
N THR A 120 -1.30 -39.11 30.54
CA THR A 120 -2.19 -39.54 31.64
C THR A 120 -1.92 -40.96 32.15
N ASN A 121 -1.24 -41.81 31.38
CA ASN A 121 -1.22 -43.25 31.66
C ASN A 121 0.13 -43.85 32.07
N GLY A 122 1.22 -43.07 32.17
CA GLY A 122 2.54 -43.51 32.69
C GLY A 122 3.26 -44.62 31.89
N GLU A 123 2.53 -45.42 31.12
CA GLU A 123 2.96 -46.45 30.21
C GLU A 123 2.30 -46.23 28.86
N SER A 124 2.90 -46.75 27.79
CA SER A 124 2.31 -46.79 26.47
C SER A 124 1.06 -47.69 26.47
N LEU A 125 -0.05 -47.19 27.02
CA LEU A 125 -1.37 -47.72 26.76
C LEU A 125 -1.69 -47.37 25.30
N THR A 126 -1.25 -48.27 24.42
CA THR A 126 -1.60 -48.32 23.01
C THR A 126 -3.11 -48.18 22.87
N TYR A 127 -3.54 -47.45 21.84
CA TYR A 127 -4.95 -47.20 21.46
C TYR A 127 -5.81 -48.49 21.45
N SER A 128 -5.19 -49.67 21.36
CA SER A 128 -5.80 -50.99 21.44
C SER A 128 -6.44 -51.32 22.80
N LYS A 129 -5.87 -50.86 23.92
CA LYS A 129 -6.45 -51.07 25.27
C LYS A 129 -7.59 -50.09 25.59
N TRP A 130 -7.82 -49.07 24.77
CA TRP A 130 -8.89 -48.08 24.91
C TRP A 130 -10.28 -48.66 24.58
N PHE A 131 -10.34 -49.68 23.71
CA PHE A 131 -11.57 -50.41 23.36
C PHE A 131 -11.68 -51.79 24.02
N GLU A 132 -10.59 -52.38 24.54
CA GLU A 132 -10.61 -53.71 25.17
C GLU A 132 -11.01 -53.68 26.66
N LYS A 133 -11.16 -52.51 27.28
CA LYS A 133 -11.41 -52.37 28.73
C LYS A 133 -12.78 -51.78 29.09
N GLU A 134 -13.77 -51.78 28.20
CA GLU A 134 -15.10 -51.25 28.54
C GLU A 134 -15.85 -52.06 29.62
N GLU A 135 -15.44 -53.32 29.85
CA GLU A 135 -16.08 -54.22 30.82
C GLU A 135 -15.44 -54.25 32.22
N THR A 136 -14.26 -53.64 32.44
CA THR A 136 -13.53 -53.75 33.74
C THR A 136 -12.93 -52.43 34.26
N VAL A 137 -13.52 -51.29 33.92
CA VAL A 137 -13.06 -49.96 34.35
C VAL A 137 -13.98 -49.38 35.42
N GLU A 138 -13.40 -48.92 36.54
CA GLU A 138 -14.14 -48.29 37.65
C GLU A 138 -15.02 -47.11 37.16
N PRO A 139 -16.19 -46.86 37.79
CA PRO A 139 -17.14 -45.83 37.37
C PRO A 139 -16.53 -44.42 37.22
N GLU A 140 -15.58 -44.04 38.07
CA GLU A 140 -14.91 -42.74 38.03
C GLU A 140 -14.00 -42.58 36.81
N GLN A 141 -13.27 -43.63 36.43
CA GLN A 141 -12.44 -43.64 35.23
C GLN A 141 -13.31 -43.60 33.96
N LYS A 142 -14.48 -44.27 33.96
CA LYS A 142 -15.46 -44.23 32.86
C LYS A 142 -16.08 -42.84 32.70
N LEU A 143 -16.37 -42.13 33.80
CA LEU A 143 -16.83 -40.73 33.77
C LEU A 143 -15.74 -39.77 33.27
N HIS A 144 -14.48 -39.98 33.66
CA HIS A 144 -13.35 -39.21 33.16
C HIS A 144 -13.11 -39.44 31.66
N LEU A 145 -13.22 -40.69 31.20
CA LEU A 145 -13.13 -41.08 29.80
C LEU A 145 -14.28 -40.52 28.95
N ASN A 146 -15.52 -40.55 29.44
CA ASN A 146 -16.66 -39.93 28.77
C ASN A 146 -16.52 -38.40 28.67
N LYS A 147 -16.00 -37.73 29.70
CA LYS A 147 -15.65 -36.29 29.64
C LYS A 147 -14.55 -36.01 28.61
N LEU A 148 -13.52 -36.86 28.52
CA LEU A 148 -12.47 -36.77 27.49
C LEU A 148 -13.04 -37.02 26.08
N HIS A 149 -13.98 -37.96 25.93
CA HIS A 149 -14.62 -38.28 24.65
C HIS A 149 -15.59 -37.18 24.19
N ALA A 150 -16.30 -36.53 25.12
CA ALA A 150 -17.13 -35.35 24.85
C ALA A 150 -16.28 -34.10 24.55
N GLN A 151 -15.14 -33.91 25.23
CA GLN A 151 -14.16 -32.90 24.84
C GLN A 151 -13.60 -33.17 23.43
N TYR A 152 -13.34 -34.44 23.10
CA TYR A 152 -12.83 -34.86 21.80
C TYR A 152 -13.85 -34.67 20.66
N SER A 153 -15.14 -34.92 20.91
CA SER A 153 -16.19 -34.66 19.92
C SER A 153 -16.26 -33.17 19.59
N ALA A 154 -16.23 -32.29 20.60
CA ALA A 154 -16.21 -30.83 20.40
C ALA A 154 -14.95 -30.33 19.66
N LEU A 155 -13.76 -30.83 20.03
CA LEU A 155 -12.47 -30.49 19.39
C LEU A 155 -12.40 -30.86 17.91
N LYS A 156 -13.23 -31.81 17.44
CA LYS A 156 -13.27 -32.18 16.02
C LYS A 156 -13.98 -31.16 15.14
N TYR A 157 -14.93 -30.41 15.68
CA TYR A 157 -15.74 -29.46 14.90
C TYR A 157 -15.10 -28.08 14.80
N ILE A 158 -14.33 -27.66 15.80
CA ILE A 158 -13.72 -26.32 15.86
C ILE A 158 -12.83 -26.03 14.63
N PRO A 159 -11.87 -26.89 14.23
CA PRO A 159 -11.05 -26.64 13.03
C PRO A 159 -11.85 -26.50 11.74
N ARG A 160 -12.99 -27.20 11.65
CA ARG A 160 -13.87 -27.17 10.48
C ARG A 160 -14.56 -25.82 10.37
N ILE A 161 -15.11 -25.31 11.48
CA ILE A 161 -15.76 -24.01 11.55
C ILE A 161 -14.75 -22.90 11.21
N ILE A 162 -13.57 -22.95 11.82
CA ILE A 162 -12.49 -21.98 11.53
C ILE A 162 -12.10 -22.00 10.06
N GLY A 163 -11.99 -23.19 9.46
CA GLY A 163 -11.67 -23.36 8.05
C GLY A 163 -12.74 -22.84 7.08
N LEU A 164 -13.99 -22.65 7.50
CA LEU A 164 -15.05 -22.06 6.66
C LEU A 164 -15.05 -20.53 6.66
N LEU A 165 -14.37 -19.89 7.62
CA LEU A 165 -14.34 -18.43 7.77
C LEU A 165 -13.83 -17.67 6.53
N PRO A 166 -12.78 -18.12 5.80
CA PRO A 166 -12.32 -17.40 4.61
C PRO A 166 -13.37 -17.36 3.48
N THR A 167 -13.99 -18.50 3.16
CA THR A 167 -15.04 -18.58 2.14
C THR A 167 -16.30 -17.84 2.56
N TYR A 168 -16.64 -17.86 3.86
CA TYR A 168 -17.73 -17.04 4.40
C TYR A 168 -17.43 -15.53 4.25
N GLY A 169 -16.20 -15.10 4.53
CA GLY A 169 -15.75 -13.73 4.30
C GLY A 169 -15.96 -13.29 2.85
N LEU A 170 -15.49 -14.09 1.89
CA LEU A 170 -15.70 -13.84 0.46
C LEU A 170 -17.19 -13.69 0.11
N LEU A 171 -18.04 -14.60 0.58
CA LEU A 171 -19.50 -14.52 0.37
C LEU A 171 -20.11 -13.24 0.93
N THR A 172 -19.72 -12.85 2.15
CA THR A 172 -20.24 -11.62 2.76
C THR A 172 -19.79 -10.37 2.01
N GLY A 173 -18.57 -10.35 1.49
CA GLY A 173 -18.05 -9.25 0.69
C GLY A 173 -18.79 -9.09 -0.63
N ILE A 174 -18.97 -10.18 -1.39
CA ILE A 174 -19.74 -10.17 -2.64
C ILE A 174 -21.20 -9.75 -2.38
N TYR A 175 -21.80 -10.26 -1.30
CA TYR A 175 -23.18 -9.90 -0.94
C TYR A 175 -23.32 -8.40 -0.66
N LYS A 176 -22.36 -7.79 0.04
CA LYS A 176 -22.36 -6.35 0.30
C LYS A 176 -22.26 -5.54 -0.99
N VAL A 177 -21.37 -5.91 -1.91
CA VAL A 177 -21.27 -5.21 -3.21
C VAL A 177 -22.58 -5.28 -3.99
N ASN A 178 -23.23 -6.44 -4.02
CA ASN A 178 -24.53 -6.59 -4.69
C ASN A 178 -25.68 -5.87 -3.96
N ARG A 179 -25.57 -5.59 -2.66
CA ARG A 179 -26.58 -4.86 -1.87
C ARG A 179 -26.44 -3.35 -2.00
N TYR A 180 -25.22 -2.83 -2.04
CA TYR A 180 -24.94 -1.40 -2.13
C TYR A 180 -24.79 -0.95 -3.59
N LYS A 181 -25.75 -1.34 -4.43
CA LYS A 181 -25.76 -0.95 -5.85
C LYS A 181 -25.82 0.57 -5.97
N LEU A 182 -25.04 1.07 -6.92
CA LEU A 182 -25.28 2.33 -7.60
C LEU A 182 -26.68 2.25 -8.23
N TYR A 183 -27.62 3.08 -7.76
CA TYR A 183 -28.89 3.32 -8.45
C TYR A 183 -28.56 4.12 -9.71
N ILE A 184 -28.16 3.42 -10.78
CA ILE A 184 -28.27 3.94 -12.14
C ILE A 184 -29.52 3.25 -12.70
N ASP A 185 -30.53 4.07 -12.96
CA ASP A 185 -31.90 3.70 -13.25
C ASP A 185 -31.98 2.93 -14.59
N ILE A 186 -32.01 1.59 -14.54
CA ILE A 186 -32.34 0.74 -15.69
C ILE A 186 -33.15 -0.45 -15.19
N GLY A 187 -34.39 -0.58 -15.67
CA GLY A 187 -35.39 -1.59 -15.28
C GLY A 187 -35.11 -3.03 -15.72
N GLU A 188 -33.87 -3.38 -16.07
CA GLU A 188 -33.44 -4.73 -16.45
C GLU A 188 -32.18 -5.13 -15.66
N LEU A 189 -32.06 -6.39 -15.24
CA LEU A 189 -30.81 -6.89 -14.68
C LEU A 189 -29.70 -6.72 -15.72
N SER A 190 -28.68 -5.92 -15.43
CA SER A 190 -27.51 -5.84 -16.29
C SER A 190 -26.76 -7.18 -16.32
N ASP A 191 -25.99 -7.45 -17.38
CA ASP A 191 -25.12 -8.64 -17.45
C ASP A 191 -24.18 -8.75 -16.23
N SER A 192 -23.76 -7.60 -15.68
CA SER A 192 -22.94 -7.54 -14.46
C SER A 192 -23.70 -8.00 -13.20
N ASP A 193 -25.01 -7.75 -13.12
CA ASP A 193 -25.87 -8.20 -12.02
C ASP A 193 -26.08 -9.71 -12.06
N LEU A 194 -26.35 -10.23 -13.26
CA LEU A 194 -26.46 -11.66 -13.48
C LEU A 194 -25.15 -12.36 -13.12
N PHE A 195 -24.01 -11.79 -13.54
CA PHE A 195 -22.68 -12.31 -13.20
C PHE A 195 -22.43 -12.32 -11.69
N ALA A 196 -22.74 -11.25 -10.97
CA ALA A 196 -22.58 -11.18 -9.52
C ALA A 196 -23.46 -12.20 -8.78
N LEU A 197 -24.71 -12.38 -9.22
CA LEU A 197 -25.63 -13.38 -8.66
C LEU A 197 -25.16 -14.81 -8.92
N ILE A 198 -24.65 -15.10 -10.13
CA ILE A 198 -24.04 -16.40 -10.45
C ILE A 198 -22.84 -16.64 -9.55
N TRP A 199 -21.96 -15.66 -9.36
CA TRP A 199 -20.80 -15.80 -8.48
C TRP A 199 -21.20 -16.06 -7.02
N LEU A 200 -22.20 -15.35 -6.50
CA LEU A 200 -22.79 -15.59 -5.18
C LEU A 200 -23.33 -17.02 -5.06
N ALA A 201 -24.13 -17.45 -6.03
CA ALA A 201 -24.74 -18.79 -6.05
C ALA A 201 -23.67 -19.88 -6.10
N MET A 202 -22.69 -19.77 -7.01
CA MET A 202 -21.58 -20.72 -7.14
C MET A 202 -20.76 -20.81 -5.86
N THR A 203 -20.40 -19.68 -5.27
CA THR A 203 -19.62 -19.65 -4.02
C THR A 203 -20.43 -20.23 -2.86
N GLY A 204 -21.75 -20.01 -2.83
CA GLY A 204 -22.66 -20.60 -1.86
C GLY A 204 -22.77 -22.11 -1.99
N VAL A 205 -22.90 -22.63 -3.21
CA VAL A 205 -22.87 -24.07 -3.51
C VAL A 205 -21.52 -24.67 -3.12
N ILE A 206 -20.41 -24.01 -3.42
CA ILE A 206 -19.07 -24.47 -3.01
C ILE A 206 -18.96 -24.51 -1.49
N LEU A 207 -19.42 -23.47 -0.77
CA LEU A 207 -19.43 -23.45 0.69
C LEU A 207 -20.29 -24.61 1.24
N PHE A 208 -21.46 -24.86 0.64
CA PHE A 208 -22.32 -25.98 1.01
C PHE A 208 -21.62 -27.33 0.77
N CYS A 209 -21.04 -27.54 -0.41
CA CYS A 209 -20.30 -28.76 -0.76
C CYS A 209 -19.08 -28.96 0.14
N LEU A 210 -18.34 -27.90 0.45
CA LEU A 210 -17.26 -27.94 1.43
C LEU A 210 -17.77 -28.36 2.80
N ASN A 211 -18.87 -27.77 3.25
CA ASN A 211 -19.51 -28.15 4.50
C ASN A 211 -19.87 -29.66 4.47
N GLN A 212 -20.49 -30.16 3.40
CA GLN A 212 -20.78 -31.58 3.25
C GLN A 212 -19.51 -32.45 3.24
N ILE A 213 -18.50 -32.14 2.41
CA ILE A 213 -17.26 -32.93 2.33
C ILE A 213 -16.51 -32.94 3.67
N ILE A 214 -16.40 -31.78 4.32
CA ILE A 214 -15.69 -31.63 5.58
C ILE A 214 -16.42 -32.37 6.70
N PHE A 215 -17.76 -32.36 6.72
CA PHE A 215 -18.56 -32.97 7.77
C PHE A 215 -18.85 -34.47 7.55
N TYR A 216 -19.09 -34.92 6.32
CA TYR A 216 -19.56 -36.28 5.96
C TYR A 216 -18.46 -37.36 5.92
N ARG A 217 -17.16 -37.00 5.81
CA ARG A 217 -16.04 -37.97 5.68
C ARG A 217 -15.78 -38.88 6.89
N ARG A 218 -16.63 -38.86 7.94
CA ARG A 218 -16.51 -39.76 9.10
C ARG A 218 -17.31 -41.05 8.94
N ASP A 219 -18.42 -41.04 8.22
CA ASP A 219 -19.32 -42.20 8.19
C ASP A 219 -18.78 -43.30 7.26
N ILE A 220 -18.16 -42.93 6.13
CA ILE A 220 -17.59 -43.91 5.18
C ILE A 220 -16.39 -44.68 5.75
N ILE A 221 -15.52 -44.06 6.55
CA ILE A 221 -14.37 -44.75 7.16
C ILE A 221 -14.80 -45.68 8.30
N ASN A 222 -15.88 -45.34 9.01
CA ASN A 222 -16.45 -46.19 10.04
C ASN A 222 -17.23 -47.37 9.42
N ILE A 223 -18.01 -47.13 8.36
CA ILE A 223 -18.74 -48.15 7.60
C ILE A 223 -17.78 -49.15 6.92
N ILE A 224 -16.64 -48.69 6.39
CA ILE A 224 -15.62 -49.59 5.80
C ILE A 224 -14.86 -50.36 6.89
N LYS A 225 -14.66 -49.78 8.09
CA LYS A 225 -14.02 -50.46 9.23
C LYS A 225 -14.92 -51.52 9.87
N GLU A 226 -16.23 -51.32 9.89
CA GLU A 226 -17.19 -52.30 10.40
C GLU A 226 -17.40 -53.47 9.43
N ASN A 227 -17.33 -53.23 8.11
CA ASN A 227 -17.55 -54.27 7.10
C ASN A 227 -16.33 -55.12 6.73
N LEU A 228 -15.12 -54.82 7.22
CA LEU A 228 -13.88 -55.58 6.95
C LEU A 228 -13.34 -56.31 8.19
N LEU A 229 -14.23 -56.95 8.93
CA LEU A 229 -13.93 -57.88 10.04
C LEU A 229 -13.40 -59.24 9.53
N LEU A 230 -12.26 -59.24 8.83
CA LEU A 230 -11.46 -60.45 8.67
C LEU A 230 -10.00 -60.17 9.05
N ASN A 231 -9.57 -60.87 10.10
CA ASN A 231 -8.22 -60.96 10.69
C ASN A 231 -7.74 -59.78 11.57
N LYS A 232 -8.12 -59.83 12.86
CA LYS A 232 -7.86 -58.79 13.88
C LYS A 232 -6.39 -58.57 14.24
N ASN A 233 -5.47 -59.52 14.03
CA ASN A 233 -4.10 -59.42 14.56
C ASN A 233 -3.07 -58.83 13.59
N GLU A 234 -3.12 -59.17 12.30
CA GLU A 234 -2.27 -58.50 11.29
C GLU A 234 -2.75 -57.08 10.96
N VAL A 235 -4.08 -56.87 10.96
CA VAL A 235 -4.67 -55.55 10.77
C VAL A 235 -4.39 -54.64 11.97
N LYS A 236 -4.29 -55.15 13.21
CA LYS A 236 -3.91 -54.34 14.40
C LYS A 236 -2.51 -53.74 14.28
N LYS A 237 -1.52 -54.51 13.81
CA LYS A 237 -0.13 -54.02 13.63
C LYS A 237 -0.02 -53.09 12.41
N LYS A 238 -0.62 -53.47 11.27
CA LYS A 238 -0.71 -52.60 10.08
C LYS A 238 -1.54 -51.34 10.30
N SER A 239 -2.56 -51.34 11.16
CA SER A 239 -3.41 -50.17 11.43
C SER A 239 -2.79 -49.19 12.40
N LEU A 240 -1.98 -49.65 13.38
CA LEU A 240 -1.18 -48.79 14.26
C LEU A 240 -0.02 -48.13 13.49
N GLU A 241 0.70 -48.88 12.65
CA GLU A 241 1.69 -48.30 11.73
C GLU A 241 1.03 -47.35 10.71
N LYS A 242 -0.17 -47.68 10.21
CA LYS A 242 -0.93 -46.81 9.32
C LYS A 242 -1.43 -45.56 10.02
N TYR A 243 -1.77 -45.59 11.31
CA TYR A 243 -2.14 -44.39 12.08
C TYR A 243 -0.93 -43.50 12.38
N GLU A 244 0.23 -44.07 12.77
CA GLU A 244 1.47 -43.29 12.92
C GLU A 244 1.99 -42.74 11.58
N ASN A 245 1.81 -43.47 10.48
CA ASN A 245 2.14 -43.00 9.13
C ASN A 245 1.09 -42.08 8.50
N GLN A 246 -0.11 -41.94 9.12
CA GLN A 246 -1.21 -41.06 8.70
C GLN A 246 -1.24 -39.72 9.45
N ILE A 247 -0.41 -39.53 10.47
CA ILE A 247 -0.23 -38.23 11.12
C ILE A 247 0.69 -37.39 10.22
N LEU A 248 0.29 -36.15 9.94
CA LEU A 248 0.84 -35.24 8.93
C LEU A 248 2.29 -34.77 9.15
N PHE A 249 3.00 -35.38 10.09
CA PHE A 249 4.45 -35.26 10.27
C PHE A 249 5.19 -36.46 9.66
N ASN A 250 4.54 -37.15 8.73
CA ASN A 250 5.20 -37.94 7.71
C ASN A 250 5.85 -36.96 6.69
N PRO A 251 7.14 -37.14 6.38
CA PRO A 251 7.88 -36.38 5.36
C PRO A 251 7.11 -36.10 4.07
N VAL A 252 6.27 -37.03 3.59
CA VAL A 252 5.49 -36.86 2.35
C VAL A 252 4.45 -35.75 2.46
N THR A 253 3.78 -35.63 3.60
CA THR A 253 2.74 -34.60 3.75
C THR A 253 3.34 -33.24 4.07
N GLU A 254 4.43 -33.19 4.84
CA GLU A 254 5.25 -31.98 4.93
C GLU A 254 5.74 -31.55 3.53
N PHE A 255 6.08 -32.49 2.65
CA PHE A 255 6.45 -32.20 1.25
C PHE A 255 5.30 -31.61 0.46
N LEU A 256 4.11 -32.22 0.50
CA LEU A 256 2.96 -31.75 -0.27
C LEU A 256 2.44 -30.37 0.16
N VAL A 257 2.71 -29.94 1.39
CA VAL A 257 2.16 -28.69 1.93
C VAL A 257 3.21 -27.58 2.06
N ILE A 258 4.43 -27.88 2.52
CA ILE A 258 5.49 -26.86 2.70
C ILE A 258 6.12 -26.48 1.36
N THR A 259 6.29 -27.44 0.43
CA THR A 259 6.95 -27.17 -0.85
C THR A 259 6.17 -26.15 -1.69
N PRO A 260 4.83 -26.25 -1.86
CA PRO A 260 4.06 -25.21 -2.55
C PRO A 260 4.16 -23.83 -1.89
N ALA A 261 4.18 -23.76 -0.55
CA ALA A 261 4.33 -22.49 0.18
C ALA A 261 5.70 -21.84 -0.09
N LEU A 262 6.78 -22.63 -0.12
CA LEU A 262 8.12 -22.16 -0.50
C LEU A 262 8.17 -21.70 -1.97
N ILE A 263 7.51 -22.44 -2.88
CA ILE A 263 7.42 -22.04 -4.29
C ILE A 263 6.69 -20.70 -4.40
N CYS A 264 5.56 -20.53 -3.72
CA CYS A 264 4.83 -19.26 -3.69
C CYS A 264 5.73 -18.13 -3.20
N PHE A 265 6.52 -18.36 -2.15
CA PHE A 265 7.44 -17.34 -1.63
C PHE A 265 8.50 -16.95 -2.66
N ILE A 266 9.17 -17.91 -3.30
CA ILE A 266 10.17 -17.64 -4.35
C ILE A 266 9.51 -16.91 -5.52
N PHE A 267 8.30 -17.34 -5.89
CA PHE A 267 7.53 -16.79 -7.00
C PHE A 267 7.20 -15.31 -6.82
N PHE A 268 6.75 -14.87 -5.65
CA PHE A 268 6.40 -13.45 -5.43
C PHE A 268 7.62 -12.58 -5.06
N THR A 269 8.73 -13.18 -4.63
CA THR A 269 9.93 -12.44 -4.17
C THR A 269 10.97 -12.22 -5.28
N MET A 270 11.23 -13.21 -6.14
CA MET A 270 12.33 -13.11 -7.12
C MET A 270 12.08 -12.19 -8.30
N PRO A 271 10.90 -12.22 -8.97
CA PRO A 271 10.61 -11.38 -10.13
C PRO A 271 10.77 -9.89 -9.85
N THR A 272 10.33 -9.45 -8.68
CA THR A 272 10.39 -8.07 -8.24
C THR A 272 11.83 -7.63 -8.02
N ILE A 273 12.65 -8.45 -7.36
CA ILE A 273 14.09 -8.22 -7.21
C ILE A 273 14.79 -8.11 -8.57
N ALA A 274 14.54 -9.05 -9.47
CA ALA A 274 15.18 -9.09 -10.80
C ALA A 274 14.89 -7.82 -11.61
N ASN A 275 13.66 -7.29 -11.54
CA ASN A 275 13.27 -6.06 -12.23
C ASN A 275 14.00 -4.82 -11.68
N THR A 276 14.37 -4.83 -10.38
CA THR A 276 15.07 -3.68 -9.78
C THR A 276 16.57 -3.60 -10.09
N SER A 277 17.22 -4.73 -10.39
CA SER A 277 18.69 -4.82 -10.43
C SER A 277 19.30 -5.20 -11.79
N GLY A 278 18.47 -5.46 -12.81
CA GLY A 278 18.92 -5.66 -14.20
C GLY A 278 19.70 -6.95 -14.50
N SER A 279 19.85 -7.87 -13.54
CA SER A 279 20.41 -9.24 -13.64
C SER A 279 20.38 -9.90 -12.23
N TYR A 280 20.76 -11.19 -12.11
CA TYR A 280 20.84 -11.94 -10.82
C TYR A 280 21.55 -11.12 -9.74
N SER A 281 20.80 -10.38 -8.91
CA SER A 281 21.39 -9.64 -7.82
C SER A 281 21.86 -10.59 -6.73
N PHE A 282 22.81 -10.12 -5.93
CA PHE A 282 23.18 -10.76 -4.67
C PHE A 282 21.95 -11.16 -3.83
N GLN A 283 20.87 -10.39 -3.92
CA GLN A 283 19.62 -10.59 -3.20
C GLN A 283 18.82 -11.80 -3.72
N SER A 284 18.79 -12.04 -5.04
CA SER A 284 18.13 -13.24 -5.58
C SER A 284 18.91 -14.51 -5.22
N LEU A 285 20.25 -14.44 -5.24
CA LEU A 285 21.09 -15.53 -4.75
C LEU A 285 20.86 -15.78 -3.24
N PHE A 286 20.74 -14.72 -2.44
CA PHE A 286 20.45 -14.82 -1.00
C PHE A 286 19.13 -15.55 -0.72
N VAL A 287 18.06 -15.22 -1.45
CA VAL A 287 16.77 -15.92 -1.30
C VAL A 287 16.90 -17.39 -1.68
N PHE A 288 17.59 -17.69 -2.78
CA PHE A 288 17.82 -19.08 -3.21
C PHE A 288 18.59 -19.89 -2.17
N ILE A 289 19.69 -19.34 -1.64
CA ILE A 289 20.50 -19.96 -0.58
C ILE A 289 19.66 -20.15 0.68
N THR A 290 18.84 -19.18 1.07
CA THR A 290 17.96 -19.27 2.24
C THR A 290 16.95 -20.41 2.08
N CYS A 291 16.35 -20.57 0.91
CA CYS A 291 15.46 -21.70 0.61
C CYS A 291 16.19 -23.06 0.65
N LEU A 292 17.43 -23.13 0.15
CA LEU A 292 18.25 -24.34 0.25
C LEU A 292 18.56 -24.70 1.71
N ILE A 293 18.98 -23.72 2.52
CA ILE A 293 19.25 -23.91 3.96
C ILE A 293 17.99 -24.40 4.67
N PHE A 294 16.82 -23.83 4.37
CA PHE A 294 15.55 -24.26 4.94
C PHE A 294 15.21 -25.72 4.57
N ASN A 295 15.43 -26.12 3.31
CA ASN A 295 15.25 -27.51 2.88
C ASN A 295 16.21 -28.48 3.61
N ILE A 296 17.47 -28.09 3.84
CA ILE A 296 18.45 -28.86 4.61
C ILE A 296 18.01 -28.98 6.07
N PHE A 297 17.52 -27.88 6.68
CA PHE A 297 17.00 -27.90 8.04
C PHE A 297 15.84 -28.89 8.19
N LEU A 298 14.87 -28.87 7.27
CA LEU A 298 13.75 -29.82 7.26
C LEU A 298 14.23 -31.27 7.15
N TYR A 299 15.25 -31.52 6.34
CA TYR A 299 15.87 -32.84 6.22
C TYR A 299 16.47 -33.31 7.54
N LEU A 300 17.29 -32.46 8.19
CA LEU A 300 17.92 -32.79 9.47
C LEU A 300 16.88 -33.05 10.56
N PHE A 301 15.81 -32.24 10.58
CA PHE A 301 14.70 -32.41 11.52
C PHE A 301 14.00 -33.77 11.34
N ASN A 302 13.67 -34.14 10.11
CA ASN A 302 13.03 -35.43 9.83
C ASN A 302 13.98 -36.62 10.04
N LYS A 303 15.27 -36.47 9.73
CA LYS A 303 16.30 -37.48 10.02
C LYS A 303 16.42 -37.75 11.52
N ASN A 304 16.31 -36.72 12.37
CA ASN A 304 16.33 -36.90 13.82
C ASN A 304 15.10 -37.66 14.32
N LYS A 305 13.89 -37.40 13.81
CA LYS A 305 12.69 -38.19 14.17
C LYS A 305 12.85 -39.68 13.87
N ILE A 306 13.55 -40.02 12.79
CA ILE A 306 13.79 -41.42 12.36
C ILE A 306 14.70 -42.17 13.36
N LYS A 307 15.55 -41.47 14.12
CA LYS A 307 16.43 -42.12 15.12
C LYS A 307 15.63 -42.84 16.23
N CYS A 308 14.41 -42.38 16.52
CA CYS A 308 13.54 -42.91 17.57
C CYS A 308 12.75 -44.17 17.15
N ILE A 309 12.92 -44.66 15.91
CA ILE A 309 12.28 -45.88 15.42
C ILE A 309 13.10 -47.10 15.86
N SER A 310 12.44 -48.05 16.53
CA SER A 310 13.08 -49.26 17.10
C SER A 310 13.45 -50.33 16.05
N SER A 311 12.76 -50.38 14.92
CA SER A 311 13.00 -51.34 13.83
C SER A 311 14.03 -50.82 12.82
N GLU A 312 15.13 -51.55 12.60
CA GLU A 312 16.17 -51.17 11.62
C GLU A 312 15.68 -51.17 10.17
N VAL A 313 14.77 -52.10 9.82
CA VAL A 313 14.23 -52.21 8.46
C VAL A 313 13.35 -50.99 8.13
N ASP A 314 12.47 -50.61 9.07
CA ASP A 314 11.61 -49.45 8.90
C ASP A 314 12.41 -48.14 8.93
N LYS A 315 13.48 -48.09 9.74
CA LYS A 315 14.42 -46.98 9.79
C LYS A 315 15.10 -46.74 8.44
N LYS A 316 15.60 -47.80 7.78
CA LYS A 316 16.21 -47.71 6.44
C LYS A 316 15.19 -47.26 5.38
N LYS A 317 13.97 -47.82 5.39
CA LYS A 317 12.90 -47.47 4.45
C LYS A 317 12.49 -46.00 4.56
N LYS A 318 12.27 -45.49 5.79
CA LYS A 318 11.93 -44.08 6.04
C LYS A 318 13.08 -43.13 5.70
N LEU A 319 14.34 -43.56 5.89
CA LEU A 319 15.50 -42.76 5.52
C LEU A 319 15.61 -42.57 4.01
N ILE A 320 15.35 -43.63 3.21
CA ILE A 320 15.31 -43.54 1.74
C ILE A 320 14.22 -42.57 1.30
N GLU A 321 13.02 -42.67 1.88
CA GLU A 321 11.89 -41.77 1.60
C GLU A 321 12.24 -40.30 1.88
N VAL A 322 12.83 -40.00 3.04
CA VAL A 322 13.26 -38.63 3.39
C VAL A 322 14.35 -38.10 2.46
N ASN A 323 15.31 -38.95 2.06
CA ASN A 323 16.36 -38.56 1.11
C ASN A 323 15.76 -38.22 -0.27
N LEU A 324 14.83 -39.05 -0.78
CA LEU A 324 14.15 -38.80 -2.06
C LEU A 324 13.38 -37.47 -2.03
N LEU A 325 12.62 -37.23 -0.95
CA LEU A 325 11.86 -35.98 -0.79
C LEU A 325 12.77 -34.74 -0.71
N LEU A 326 13.93 -34.84 -0.06
CA LEU A 326 14.92 -33.75 -0.07
C LEU A 326 15.41 -33.46 -1.49
N ILE A 327 15.81 -34.50 -2.24
CA ILE A 327 16.28 -34.35 -3.62
C ILE A 327 15.18 -33.71 -4.47
N SER A 328 13.94 -34.20 -4.38
CA SER A 328 12.79 -33.61 -5.08
C SER A 328 12.60 -32.13 -4.74
N ARG A 329 12.70 -31.74 -3.45
CA ARG A 329 12.58 -30.32 -3.05
C ARG A 329 13.69 -29.45 -3.63
N ILE A 330 14.94 -29.93 -3.59
CA ILE A 330 16.09 -29.20 -4.13
C ILE A 330 15.93 -29.03 -5.65
N VAL A 331 15.56 -30.09 -6.37
CA VAL A 331 15.33 -30.05 -7.81
C VAL A 331 14.18 -29.09 -8.16
N ILE A 332 13.06 -29.15 -7.44
CA ILE A 332 11.94 -28.22 -7.64
C ILE A 332 12.38 -26.78 -7.36
N THR A 333 13.09 -26.53 -6.25
CA THR A 333 13.59 -25.19 -5.90
C THR A 333 14.52 -24.65 -7.00
N LEU A 334 15.41 -25.50 -7.52
CA LEU A 334 16.32 -25.17 -8.63
C LEU A 334 15.56 -24.89 -9.93
N LEU A 335 14.59 -25.74 -10.30
CA LEU A 335 13.76 -25.53 -11.49
C LEU A 335 12.97 -24.23 -11.41
N VAL A 336 12.33 -23.98 -10.26
CA VAL A 336 11.60 -22.74 -9.97
C VAL A 336 12.53 -21.53 -10.06
N PHE A 337 13.74 -21.62 -9.49
CA PHE A 337 14.75 -20.57 -9.60
C PHE A 337 15.18 -20.30 -11.05
N LEU A 338 15.44 -21.34 -11.84
CA LEU A 338 15.90 -21.21 -13.22
C LEU A 338 14.79 -20.78 -14.20
N LEU A 339 13.55 -21.24 -13.99
CA LEU A 339 12.42 -20.98 -14.89
C LEU A 339 11.71 -19.65 -14.61
N LEU A 340 11.62 -19.21 -13.35
CA LEU A 340 10.86 -18.01 -12.99
C LEU A 340 11.65 -16.71 -13.13
N VAL A 341 12.98 -16.75 -13.08
CA VAL A 341 13.82 -15.54 -13.10
C VAL A 341 13.87 -14.82 -14.45
N PRO A 342 13.97 -15.49 -15.63
CA PRO A 342 14.16 -14.77 -16.89
C PRO A 342 12.88 -14.45 -17.70
N LYS A 343 11.74 -15.11 -17.44
CA LYS A 343 10.63 -15.18 -18.41
C LYS A 343 9.25 -14.66 -17.94
N TYR A 344 9.06 -14.45 -16.64
CA TYR A 344 7.76 -14.08 -16.04
C TYR A 344 7.82 -12.86 -15.12
N SER A 345 8.87 -12.03 -15.26
CA SER A 345 9.18 -10.90 -14.38
C SER A 345 8.37 -9.63 -14.65
N SER A 346 7.09 -9.74 -14.99
CA SER A 346 6.25 -8.59 -15.30
C SER A 346 5.20 -8.36 -14.23
N VAL A 347 4.99 -7.09 -13.87
CA VAL A 347 3.84 -6.64 -13.06
C VAL A 347 2.54 -7.22 -13.60
N LYS A 348 2.43 -7.39 -14.92
CA LYS A 348 1.31 -8.08 -15.61
C LYS A 348 0.91 -9.42 -14.99
N PHE A 349 1.85 -10.31 -14.67
CA PHE A 349 1.48 -11.62 -14.11
C PHE A 349 0.95 -11.47 -12.67
N ILE A 350 1.56 -10.60 -11.87
CA ILE A 350 1.11 -10.34 -10.50
C ILE A 350 -0.31 -9.76 -10.51
N VAL A 351 -0.57 -8.82 -11.41
CA VAL A 351 -1.90 -8.22 -11.66
C VAL A 351 -2.91 -9.27 -12.14
N PHE A 352 -2.49 -10.22 -12.98
CA PHE A 352 -3.36 -11.29 -13.46
C PHE A 352 -3.85 -12.19 -12.32
N ILE A 353 -3.02 -12.46 -11.30
CA ILE A 353 -3.42 -13.25 -10.13
C ILE A 353 -4.41 -12.48 -9.24
N GLY A 354 -4.18 -11.18 -9.07
CA GLY A 354 -5.08 -10.28 -8.33
C GLY A 354 -4.88 -10.27 -6.80
N PRO A 355 -5.29 -9.20 -6.10
CA PRO A 355 -4.92 -8.99 -4.70
C PRO A 355 -5.59 -9.96 -3.72
N ILE A 356 -6.81 -10.43 -4.02
CA ILE A 356 -7.54 -11.42 -3.20
C ILE A 356 -6.80 -12.76 -3.19
N SER A 357 -6.41 -13.23 -4.38
CA SER A 357 -5.64 -14.47 -4.57
C SER A 357 -4.27 -14.41 -3.88
N ILE A 358 -3.53 -13.31 -4.06
CA ILE A 358 -2.22 -13.07 -3.43
C ILE A 358 -2.36 -13.15 -1.91
N THR A 359 -3.39 -12.50 -1.36
CA THR A 359 -3.69 -12.51 0.08
C THR A 359 -4.03 -13.92 0.57
N ALA A 360 -4.89 -14.65 -0.16
CA ALA A 360 -5.28 -16.00 0.21
C ALA A 360 -4.09 -16.97 0.20
N LEU A 361 -3.20 -16.84 -0.79
CA LEU A 361 -1.96 -17.62 -0.90
C LEU A 361 -1.00 -17.35 0.27
N CYS A 362 -0.81 -16.08 0.64
CA CYS A 362 0.03 -15.72 1.79
C CYS A 362 -0.55 -16.30 3.09
N LEU A 363 -1.82 -16.04 3.38
CA LEU A 363 -2.50 -16.54 4.59
C LEU A 363 -2.50 -18.08 4.66
N GLY A 364 -2.67 -18.75 3.52
CA GLY A 364 -2.65 -20.21 3.43
C GLY A 364 -1.24 -20.77 3.72
N SER A 365 -0.23 -20.16 3.10
CA SER A 365 1.19 -20.48 3.35
C SER A 365 1.55 -20.28 4.83
N PHE A 366 1.07 -19.19 5.43
CA PHE A 366 1.32 -18.86 6.82
C PHE A 366 0.64 -19.83 7.77
N SER A 367 -0.61 -20.21 7.49
CA SER A 367 -1.33 -21.21 8.28
C SER A 367 -0.55 -22.50 8.36
N VAL A 368 0.02 -22.94 7.24
CA VAL A 368 0.84 -24.14 7.19
C VAL A 368 2.16 -23.95 7.93
N ILE A 369 2.94 -22.93 7.56
CA ILE A 369 4.32 -22.75 8.06
C ILE A 369 4.31 -22.53 9.56
N PHE A 370 3.50 -21.59 10.07
CA PHE A 370 3.47 -21.29 11.50
C PHE A 370 2.84 -22.43 12.31
N SER A 371 1.87 -23.17 11.76
CA SER A 371 1.36 -24.39 12.43
C SER A 371 2.45 -25.47 12.55
N ASN A 372 3.31 -25.61 11.53
CA ASN A 372 4.45 -26.53 11.58
C ASN A 372 5.53 -26.07 12.58
N ILE A 373 5.90 -24.78 12.59
CA ILE A 373 6.85 -24.23 13.56
C ILE A 373 6.33 -24.40 14.98
N TYR A 374 5.04 -24.10 15.20
CA TYR A 374 4.38 -24.33 16.49
C TYR A 374 4.46 -25.80 16.90
N TYR A 375 4.19 -26.71 15.96
CA TYR A 375 4.31 -28.13 16.21
C TYR A 375 5.73 -28.56 16.57
N TRP A 376 6.76 -28.01 15.91
CA TRP A 376 8.16 -28.33 16.20
C TRP A 376 8.56 -27.98 17.63
N GLY A 377 8.16 -26.78 18.10
CA GLY A 377 8.39 -26.36 19.49
C GLY A 377 7.61 -27.18 20.51
N TYR A 378 6.43 -27.71 20.14
CA TYR A 378 5.61 -28.54 21.03
C TYR A 378 6.04 -30.02 21.10
N SER A 379 6.64 -30.56 20.03
CA SER A 379 6.86 -32.00 19.86
C SER A 379 8.29 -32.47 20.11
N THR A 380 9.22 -31.56 20.40
CA THR A 380 10.63 -31.90 20.68
C THR A 380 10.74 -32.65 22.02
N PRO A 381 11.26 -33.90 22.05
CA PRO A 381 11.45 -34.67 23.28
C PRO A 381 12.45 -34.01 24.24
N LYS A 382 12.26 -34.22 25.56
CA LYS A 382 13.13 -33.71 26.65
C LYS A 382 14.60 -34.13 26.54
N GLU A 383 14.93 -35.14 25.73
CA GLU A 383 16.26 -35.75 25.69
C GLU A 383 17.15 -35.29 24.52
N ASP A 384 16.59 -34.62 23.51
CA ASP A 384 17.27 -34.39 22.21
C ASP A 384 18.17 -33.14 22.16
N PHE A 385 18.21 -32.32 23.21
CA PHE A 385 19.02 -31.08 23.29
C PHE A 385 20.14 -31.13 24.35
N ARG A 386 20.70 -32.30 24.69
CA ARG A 386 21.82 -32.40 25.66
C ARG A 386 23.12 -31.66 25.26
N TYR A 387 23.22 -31.14 24.03
CA TYR A 387 24.42 -30.42 23.56
C TYR A 387 24.31 -28.89 23.64
N ILE A 388 23.14 -28.34 23.99
CA ILE A 388 22.95 -26.90 24.21
C ILE A 388 22.41 -26.77 25.64
N ASN A 389 23.30 -26.51 26.59
CA ASN A 389 23.00 -26.35 28.02
C ASN A 389 22.21 -25.06 28.32
N ILE A 390 21.06 -24.87 27.68
CA ILE A 390 20.14 -23.78 27.97
C ILE A 390 18.86 -24.43 28.52
N LEU A 391 18.90 -24.70 29.82
CA LEU A 391 17.82 -25.13 30.73
C LEU A 391 17.27 -26.56 30.56
N PRO A 392 17.39 -27.42 31.58
CA PRO A 392 16.82 -28.76 31.55
C PRO A 392 15.29 -28.71 31.75
N GLY A 393 14.53 -29.10 30.73
CA GLY A 393 13.16 -29.61 30.90
C GLY A 393 11.99 -28.79 30.34
N GLU A 394 12.21 -27.63 29.71
CA GLU A 394 11.12 -26.79 29.19
C GLU A 394 11.02 -26.84 27.65
N LYS A 395 9.78 -26.80 27.14
CA LYS A 395 9.47 -26.75 25.69
C LYS A 395 10.00 -25.43 25.12
N ILE A 396 10.68 -25.47 23.98
CA ILE A 396 11.20 -24.26 23.33
C ILE A 396 10.03 -23.52 22.67
N PRO A 397 9.70 -22.28 23.08
CA PRO A 397 8.62 -21.52 22.49
C PRO A 397 9.10 -20.85 21.20
N THR A 398 9.33 -21.64 20.14
CA THR A 398 10.03 -21.20 18.91
C THR A 398 9.39 -19.97 18.27
N ILE A 399 8.05 -19.91 18.24
CA ILE A 399 7.33 -18.74 17.71
C ILE A 399 7.58 -17.51 18.58
N THR A 400 7.57 -17.65 19.90
CA THR A 400 7.88 -16.56 20.83
C THR A 400 9.30 -16.07 20.63
N LEU A 401 10.28 -16.97 20.44
CA LEU A 401 11.66 -16.59 20.14
C LEU A 401 11.79 -15.83 18.81
N ILE A 402 11.08 -16.27 17.77
CA ILE A 402 11.04 -15.57 16.47
C ILE A 402 10.43 -14.17 16.61
N ILE A 403 9.35 -14.04 17.40
CA ILE A 403 8.71 -12.74 17.68
C ILE A 403 9.67 -11.85 18.48
N ILE A 404 10.34 -12.37 19.51
CA ILE A 404 11.33 -11.62 20.29
C ILE A 404 12.47 -11.14 19.37
N LEU A 405 12.99 -12.00 18.49
CA LEU A 405 14.01 -11.62 17.53
C LEU A 405 13.53 -10.49 16.61
N ALA A 406 12.31 -10.57 16.10
CA ALA A 406 11.71 -9.52 15.28
C ALA A 406 11.56 -8.20 16.05
N LEU A 407 11.13 -8.26 17.31
CA LEU A 407 11.00 -7.10 18.19
C LEU A 407 12.35 -6.46 18.51
N ILE A 408 13.37 -7.26 18.84
CA ILE A 408 14.74 -6.78 19.06
C ILE A 408 15.29 -6.12 17.79
N SER A 409 15.14 -6.79 16.64
CA SER A 409 15.60 -6.26 15.35
C SER A 409 14.90 -4.93 15.02
N SER A 410 13.60 -4.83 15.32
CA SER A 410 12.84 -3.59 15.17
C SER A 410 13.31 -2.50 16.13
N GLN A 411 13.53 -2.82 17.41
CA GLN A 411 13.94 -1.87 18.44
C GLN A 411 15.30 -1.22 18.11
N PHE A 412 16.23 -2.00 17.57
CA PHE A 412 17.54 -1.52 17.15
C PHE A 412 17.59 -1.04 15.69
N ASN A 413 16.45 -0.98 14.99
CA ASN A 413 16.34 -0.53 13.61
C ASN A 413 17.21 -1.35 12.63
N TRP A 414 17.47 -2.62 12.95
CA TRP A 414 18.29 -3.54 12.17
C TRP A 414 17.54 -4.13 10.97
N ASN A 415 16.20 -4.12 10.99
CA ASN A 415 15.35 -4.70 9.95
C ASN A 415 14.60 -3.67 9.10
N ASP A 416 14.97 -2.38 9.17
CA ASP A 416 14.31 -1.32 8.41
C ASP A 416 14.85 -1.25 6.97
N ASN A 417 14.19 -1.96 6.06
CA ASN A 417 14.45 -2.04 4.62
C ASN A 417 13.86 -0.88 3.79
N HIS A 418 13.13 0.06 4.38
CA HIS A 418 12.38 1.06 3.61
C HIS A 418 13.24 2.27 3.21
N GLN A 419 14.45 1.99 2.69
CA GLN A 419 15.32 3.03 2.15
C GLN A 419 14.69 3.59 0.88
N ILE A 420 14.68 4.92 0.76
CA ILE A 420 14.30 5.60 -0.48
C ILE A 420 15.19 5.10 -1.62
N ARG A 421 14.58 4.69 -2.74
CA ARG A 421 15.33 4.26 -3.93
C ARG A 421 16.11 5.43 -4.51
N HIS A 422 17.32 5.14 -4.94
CA HIS A 422 18.19 6.07 -5.65
C HIS A 422 18.54 5.51 -7.03
N ILE A 423 18.86 6.39 -7.97
CA ILE A 423 19.36 5.98 -9.29
C ILE A 423 20.87 5.73 -9.16
N TYR A 424 21.28 4.46 -9.25
CA TYR A 424 22.69 4.06 -9.30
C TYR A 424 23.14 3.97 -10.76
N GLY A 425 24.07 4.81 -11.20
CA GLY A 425 24.55 4.79 -12.59
C GLY A 425 25.84 5.56 -12.83
N ILE A 426 26.71 4.95 -13.64
CA ILE A 426 28.07 5.31 -14.11
C ILE A 426 28.24 6.77 -14.59
N LYS A 427 27.16 7.54 -14.79
CA LYS A 427 27.21 8.96 -15.15
C LYS A 427 27.86 9.86 -14.09
N GLU A 428 28.01 9.41 -12.83
CA GLU A 428 28.80 10.12 -11.83
C GLU A 428 30.31 9.97 -12.02
N GLN A 429 30.81 8.84 -12.53
CA GLN A 429 32.27 8.63 -12.72
C GLN A 429 32.85 9.35 -13.94
N ASN A 430 32.03 9.68 -14.95
CA ASN A 430 32.46 10.50 -16.10
C ASN A 430 32.26 12.01 -15.89
N LYS A 431 31.76 12.43 -14.72
CA LYS A 431 31.52 13.84 -14.38
C LYS A 431 32.55 14.43 -13.40
N THR A 432 33.64 13.71 -13.12
CA THR A 432 34.62 14.09 -12.08
C THR A 432 35.57 15.23 -12.42
N GLU A 433 35.60 15.81 -13.62
CA GLU A 433 36.46 16.99 -13.86
C GLU A 433 35.80 18.22 -14.51
N ASN A 434 34.65 18.09 -15.19
CA ASN A 434 34.02 19.23 -15.89
C ASN A 434 32.67 19.72 -15.32
N SER A 435 32.17 19.15 -14.21
CA SER A 435 30.87 19.53 -13.62
C SER A 435 30.96 20.16 -12.23
N LYS A 436 31.98 21.00 -12.00
CA LYS A 436 31.97 21.98 -10.89
C LYS A 436 31.13 23.24 -11.19
N LYS A 437 30.20 23.19 -12.16
CA LYS A 437 29.05 24.09 -12.12
C LYS A 437 28.12 23.51 -11.05
N LYS A 438 28.18 24.09 -9.85
CA LYS A 438 27.16 23.93 -8.82
C LYS A 438 25.82 24.15 -9.53
N ASP A 439 24.97 23.14 -9.65
CA ASP A 439 23.61 23.33 -10.17
C ASP A 439 22.93 24.35 -9.24
N ILE A 440 22.81 25.60 -9.70
CA ILE A 440 22.21 26.67 -8.91
C ILE A 440 20.71 26.43 -8.95
N VAL A 441 20.18 25.80 -7.91
CA VAL A 441 18.74 25.72 -7.67
C VAL A 441 18.26 27.15 -7.36
N LEU A 442 17.34 27.66 -8.18
CA LEU A 442 16.80 29.02 -8.06
C LEU A 442 15.85 29.14 -6.86
N SER A 443 15.69 30.37 -6.35
CA SER A 443 14.58 30.72 -5.44
C SER A 443 13.25 30.69 -6.19
N ILE A 444 12.11 30.66 -5.47
CA ILE A 444 10.79 30.74 -6.10
C ILE A 444 10.61 32.00 -6.95
N PRO A 445 10.91 33.23 -6.45
CA PRO A 445 10.82 34.45 -7.25
C PRO A 445 11.66 34.39 -8.52
N ASP A 446 12.94 33.98 -8.42
CA ASP A 446 13.84 33.90 -9.57
C ASP A 446 13.37 32.87 -10.61
N ALA A 447 12.85 31.73 -10.13
CA ALA A 447 12.30 30.68 -10.99
C ALA A 447 11.01 31.15 -11.68
N PHE A 448 10.14 31.85 -10.96
CA PHE A 448 8.89 32.40 -11.49
C PHE A 448 9.15 33.47 -12.56
N ASP A 449 10.02 34.44 -12.27
CA ASP A 449 10.42 35.48 -13.21
C ASP A 449 11.03 34.89 -14.48
N SER A 450 11.93 33.90 -14.32
CA SER A 450 12.54 33.19 -15.45
C SER A 450 11.52 32.39 -16.25
N TRP A 451 10.48 31.84 -15.61
CA TRP A 451 9.45 31.04 -16.25
C TRP A 451 8.47 31.91 -17.06
N ILE A 452 7.99 33.01 -16.47
CA ILE A 452 7.05 33.95 -17.13
C ILE A 452 7.71 34.71 -18.29
N GLU A 453 9.03 34.92 -18.24
CA GLU A 453 9.79 35.49 -19.35
C GLU A 453 9.79 34.61 -20.59
N LYS A 454 9.73 33.29 -20.42
CA LYS A 454 9.80 32.30 -21.50
C LYS A 454 8.44 31.95 -22.10
N ARG A 455 7.34 32.51 -21.60
CA ARG A 455 5.99 32.24 -22.13
C ARG A 455 5.73 33.05 -23.40
N ASN A 456 5.48 32.36 -24.51
CA ASN A 456 5.38 32.95 -25.85
C ASN A 456 4.09 33.79 -26.06
N ASP A 457 3.04 33.49 -25.32
CA ASP A 457 1.70 34.06 -25.45
C ASP A 457 1.47 35.30 -24.58
N LYS A 458 2.34 35.54 -23.59
CA LYS A 458 2.30 36.70 -22.67
C LYS A 458 2.09 38.04 -23.38
N ASN A 459 2.75 38.25 -24.52
CA ASN A 459 2.63 39.52 -25.27
C ASN A 459 1.19 39.79 -25.75
N LYS A 460 0.42 38.74 -26.07
CA LYS A 460 -0.99 38.87 -26.49
C LYS A 460 -1.86 39.44 -25.37
N TYR A 461 -1.61 39.03 -24.13
CA TYR A 461 -2.35 39.54 -22.96
C TYR A 461 -2.00 40.99 -22.66
N ILE A 462 -0.72 41.37 -22.80
CA ILE A 462 -0.29 42.76 -22.63
C ILE A 462 -0.93 43.67 -23.70
N GLU A 463 -0.97 43.23 -24.96
CA GLU A 463 -1.59 43.98 -26.06
C GLU A 463 -3.11 44.13 -25.88
N LYS A 464 -3.80 43.09 -25.41
CA LYS A 464 -5.23 43.12 -25.07
C LYS A 464 -5.54 43.85 -23.74
N ASN A 465 -4.52 44.25 -22.98
CA ASN A 465 -4.64 44.85 -21.64
C ASN A 465 -5.50 44.01 -20.66
N ILE A 466 -5.36 42.69 -20.75
CA ILE A 466 -6.01 41.71 -19.86
C ILE A 466 -4.95 41.06 -18.96
N ALA A 467 -5.39 40.56 -17.80
CA ALA A 467 -4.48 39.86 -16.89
C ALA A 467 -4.05 38.51 -17.48
N TYR A 468 -2.74 38.25 -17.46
CA TYR A 468 -2.18 36.95 -17.79
C TYR A 468 -2.47 35.97 -16.64
N PRO A 469 -3.27 34.91 -16.86
CA PRO A 469 -3.53 33.94 -15.81
C PRO A 469 -2.29 33.10 -15.53
N VAL A 470 -1.98 32.90 -14.27
CA VAL A 470 -0.96 31.97 -13.79
C VAL A 470 -1.62 31.08 -12.75
N TYR A 471 -1.61 29.78 -13.00
CA TYR A 471 -2.19 28.80 -12.11
C TYR A 471 -1.12 28.19 -11.20
N ILE A 472 -1.42 28.16 -9.90
CA ILE A 472 -0.76 27.31 -8.92
C ILE A 472 -1.81 26.27 -8.53
N VAL A 473 -1.58 25.01 -8.83
CA VAL A 473 -2.56 23.97 -8.52
C VAL A 473 -2.23 23.36 -7.16
N SER A 474 -3.25 23.15 -6.32
CA SER A 474 -3.16 22.31 -5.13
C SER A 474 -3.96 21.02 -5.35
N ALA A 475 -3.38 19.86 -5.08
CA ALA A 475 -4.01 18.56 -5.30
C ALA A 475 -4.02 17.71 -4.02
N GLN A 476 -5.23 17.49 -3.50
CA GLN A 476 -5.47 16.79 -2.25
C GLN A 476 -5.06 15.31 -2.30
N GLY A 477 -4.68 14.76 -1.14
CA GLY A 477 -4.40 13.34 -0.96
C GLY A 477 -5.63 12.47 -0.67
N GLY A 478 -5.62 11.24 -1.21
CA GLY A 478 -6.70 10.26 -1.02
C GLY A 478 -6.43 8.88 -1.62
N GLY A 479 -5.15 8.49 -1.82
CA GLY A 479 -4.84 7.27 -2.58
C GLY A 479 -5.27 7.36 -4.05
N ILE A 480 -5.68 6.24 -4.64
CA ILE A 480 -5.91 6.15 -6.09
C ILE A 480 -7.07 7.02 -6.61
N TYR A 481 -8.13 7.24 -5.83
CA TYR A 481 -9.25 8.09 -6.29
C TYR A 481 -8.81 9.54 -6.44
N ALA A 482 -8.01 10.05 -5.50
CA ALA A 482 -7.44 11.39 -5.59
C ALA A 482 -6.42 11.50 -6.72
N ALA A 483 -5.64 10.44 -6.96
CA ALA A 483 -4.75 10.36 -8.12
C ALA A 483 -5.52 10.48 -9.43
N TYR A 484 -6.59 9.70 -9.57
CA TYR A 484 -7.44 9.71 -10.76
C TYR A 484 -8.14 11.07 -10.92
N HIS A 485 -8.75 11.59 -9.86
CA HIS A 485 -9.39 12.91 -9.87
C HIS A 485 -8.43 14.03 -10.28
N ALA A 486 -7.24 14.09 -9.67
CA ALA A 486 -6.25 15.10 -10.00
C ALA A 486 -5.76 15.00 -11.44
N ALA A 487 -5.42 13.79 -11.91
CA ALA A 487 -4.93 13.61 -13.27
C ALA A 487 -6.02 13.89 -14.32
N SER A 488 -7.23 13.34 -14.13
CA SER A 488 -8.34 13.49 -15.07
C SER A 488 -8.81 14.94 -15.16
N THR A 489 -8.91 15.66 -14.03
CA THR A 489 -9.29 17.09 -14.03
C THR A 489 -8.28 17.94 -14.78
N LEU A 490 -6.99 17.80 -14.47
CA LEU A 490 -5.95 18.58 -15.12
C LEU A 490 -5.81 18.23 -16.61
N ALA A 491 -5.98 16.95 -16.96
CA ALA A 491 -5.98 16.50 -18.34
C ALA A 491 -7.15 17.05 -19.13
N LYS A 492 -8.37 17.04 -18.57
CA LYS A 492 -9.56 17.61 -19.22
C LYS A 492 -9.42 19.13 -19.39
N LEU A 493 -8.97 19.87 -18.37
CA LEU A 493 -8.68 21.31 -18.49
C LEU A 493 -7.63 21.62 -19.58
N HIS A 494 -6.61 20.77 -19.71
CA HIS A 494 -5.63 20.86 -20.80
C HIS A 494 -6.26 20.61 -22.17
N ASP A 495 -7.00 19.51 -22.31
CA ASP A 495 -7.65 19.12 -23.56
C ASP A 495 -8.68 20.16 -24.02
N THR A 496 -9.45 20.75 -23.09
CA THR A 496 -10.53 21.70 -23.39
C THR A 496 -10.03 23.10 -23.72
N SER A 497 -8.79 23.41 -23.35
CA SER A 497 -8.11 24.68 -23.65
C SER A 497 -7.18 24.57 -24.87
N ASP A 498 -7.34 23.52 -25.68
CA ASP A 498 -6.48 23.21 -26.84
C ASP A 498 -4.98 23.13 -26.47
N GLY A 499 -4.69 22.62 -25.28
CA GLY A 499 -3.34 22.45 -24.74
C GLY A 499 -2.74 23.67 -24.06
N LYS A 500 -3.44 24.81 -24.04
CA LYS A 500 -2.89 26.06 -23.49
C LYS A 500 -2.76 26.03 -21.97
N PHE A 501 -3.66 25.35 -21.26
CA PHE A 501 -3.71 25.38 -19.79
C PHE A 501 -2.38 25.04 -19.12
N SER A 502 -1.67 24.00 -19.57
CA SER A 502 -0.39 23.58 -18.96
C SER A 502 0.68 24.68 -19.03
N SER A 503 0.70 25.45 -20.11
CA SER A 503 1.63 26.57 -20.29
C SER A 503 1.41 27.72 -19.30
N HIS A 504 0.24 27.78 -18.67
CA HIS A 504 -0.11 28.75 -17.62
C HIS A 504 0.00 28.18 -16.20
N VAL A 505 0.23 26.88 -16.02
CA VAL A 505 0.43 26.28 -14.70
C VAL A 505 1.91 26.36 -14.32
N PHE A 506 2.24 27.21 -13.35
CA PHE A 506 3.61 27.36 -12.87
C PHE A 506 4.03 26.14 -12.03
N ALA A 507 3.22 25.80 -11.03
CA ALA A 507 3.52 24.72 -10.09
C ALA A 507 2.26 23.96 -9.67
N ILE A 508 2.44 22.67 -9.34
CA ILE A 508 1.41 21.81 -8.75
C ILE A 508 1.91 21.34 -7.39
N SER A 509 1.35 21.89 -6.31
CA SER A 509 1.53 21.42 -4.94
C SER A 509 0.60 20.25 -4.68
N SER A 510 1.14 19.07 -4.41
CA SER A 510 0.34 17.85 -4.34
C SER A 510 0.69 17.00 -3.14
N VAL A 511 -0.28 16.20 -2.67
CA VAL A 511 -0.15 15.35 -1.49
C VAL A 511 -0.62 13.93 -1.82
N SER A 512 0.10 12.91 -1.33
CA SER A 512 -0.34 11.51 -1.38
C SER A 512 -0.77 11.05 -2.79
N GLY A 513 -1.97 10.50 -2.92
CA GLY A 513 -2.60 10.18 -4.20
C GLY A 513 -2.61 11.32 -5.21
N GLY A 514 -2.88 12.56 -4.77
CA GLY A 514 -2.82 13.75 -5.63
C GLY A 514 -1.45 13.90 -6.28
N SER A 515 -0.36 13.57 -5.59
CA SER A 515 0.99 13.56 -6.18
C SER A 515 1.16 12.56 -7.31
N LEU A 516 0.54 11.38 -7.21
CA LEU A 516 0.51 10.42 -8.32
C LEU A 516 -0.23 10.99 -9.52
N GLY A 517 -1.40 11.58 -9.29
CA GLY A 517 -2.19 12.19 -10.35
C GLY A 517 -1.46 13.34 -11.06
N SER A 518 -0.90 14.26 -10.28
CA SER A 518 -0.13 15.40 -10.79
C SER A 518 1.13 14.97 -11.55
N ALA A 519 1.83 13.92 -11.08
CA ALA A 519 3.00 13.39 -11.77
C ALA A 519 2.63 12.73 -13.12
N VAL A 520 1.53 11.97 -13.17
CA VAL A 520 1.00 11.41 -14.44
C VAL A 520 0.61 12.52 -15.41
N TYR A 521 -0.15 13.52 -14.95
CA TYR A 521 -0.52 14.66 -15.79
C TYR A 521 0.71 15.41 -16.34
N SER A 522 1.65 15.80 -15.48
CA SER A 522 2.85 16.54 -15.89
C SER A 522 3.72 15.73 -16.85
N ALA A 523 3.84 14.40 -16.64
CA ALA A 523 4.57 13.51 -17.55
C ALA A 523 3.89 13.39 -18.92
N LEU A 524 2.55 13.29 -18.96
CA LEU A 524 1.78 13.27 -20.21
C LEU A 524 1.95 14.58 -21.00
N VAL A 525 1.83 15.73 -20.32
CA VAL A 525 2.08 17.05 -20.95
C VAL A 525 3.48 17.11 -21.55
N LYS A 526 4.50 16.68 -20.79
CA LYS A 526 5.90 16.67 -21.26
C LYS A 526 6.08 15.77 -22.47
N GLU A 527 5.55 14.54 -22.44
CA GLU A 527 5.65 13.60 -23.56
C GLU A 527 5.00 14.16 -24.83
N PHE A 528 3.77 14.66 -24.73
CA PHE A 528 3.03 15.16 -25.88
C PHE A 528 3.67 16.43 -26.47
N ALA A 529 4.16 17.33 -25.62
CA ALA A 529 4.91 18.51 -26.08
C ALA A 529 6.21 18.11 -26.81
N GLN A 530 6.94 17.10 -26.32
CA GLN A 530 8.14 16.59 -27.01
C GLN A 530 7.81 15.93 -28.35
N GLN A 531 6.73 15.15 -28.42
CA GLN A 531 6.30 14.51 -29.66
C GLN A 531 5.86 15.53 -30.72
N GLN A 532 5.17 16.60 -30.31
CA GLN A 532 4.83 17.71 -31.21
C GLN A 532 6.09 18.38 -31.77
N ASN A 533 7.07 18.69 -30.91
CA ASN A 533 8.34 19.30 -31.34
C ASN A 533 9.14 18.42 -32.32
N LYS A 534 9.12 17.09 -32.15
CA LYS A 534 9.76 16.15 -33.08
C LYS A 534 9.06 16.12 -34.45
N ASN A 535 7.73 16.25 -34.47
CA ASN A 535 6.91 16.18 -35.68
C ASN A 535 6.87 17.48 -36.51
N ILE A 536 7.19 18.64 -35.92
CA ILE A 536 7.30 19.92 -36.66
C ILE A 536 8.34 19.85 -37.80
N ASN A 537 9.30 18.93 -37.71
CA ASN A 537 10.30 18.70 -38.76
C ASN A 537 9.83 17.77 -39.90
N SER A 538 8.56 17.32 -39.90
CA SER A 538 7.95 16.50 -40.96
C SER A 538 6.90 17.30 -41.75
N PRO A 539 6.97 17.41 -43.10
CA PRO A 539 6.19 18.38 -43.87
C PRO A 539 4.68 18.08 -44.05
N THR A 540 4.12 17.04 -43.42
CA THR A 540 2.82 16.47 -43.82
C THR A 540 1.78 16.26 -42.72
N THR A 541 1.99 16.71 -41.48
CA THR A 541 1.00 16.51 -40.41
C THR A 541 0.27 17.79 -40.03
N ILE A 542 -1.05 17.79 -40.26
CA ILE A 542 -1.99 18.70 -39.60
C ILE A 542 -1.74 18.64 -38.09
N ASN A 543 -1.47 19.78 -37.45
CA ASN A 543 -1.31 19.91 -36.00
C ASN A 543 -2.67 19.66 -35.31
N VAL A 544 -3.07 18.39 -35.19
CA VAL A 544 -4.20 18.01 -34.35
C VAL A 544 -3.69 17.94 -32.92
N HIS A 545 -4.17 18.83 -32.04
CA HIS A 545 -3.96 18.71 -30.60
C HIS A 545 -4.53 17.36 -30.15
N LYS A 546 -3.66 16.45 -29.70
CA LYS A 546 -4.08 15.11 -29.25
C LYS A 546 -4.46 15.20 -27.78
N LYS A 547 -5.68 14.79 -27.46
CA LYS A 547 -6.20 14.71 -26.10
C LYS A 547 -5.34 13.78 -25.24
N ILE A 548 -4.97 14.24 -24.04
CA ILE A 548 -4.19 13.46 -23.07
C ILE A 548 -5.05 12.72 -22.05
N SER A 549 -6.31 13.13 -21.84
CA SER A 549 -7.23 12.48 -20.90
C SER A 549 -7.42 10.97 -21.10
N PRO A 550 -7.45 10.39 -22.32
CA PRO A 550 -7.57 8.93 -22.48
C PRO A 550 -6.33 8.16 -21.98
N TYR A 551 -5.18 8.81 -21.91
CA TYR A 551 -3.94 8.20 -21.42
C TYR A 551 -3.89 8.15 -19.90
N VAL A 552 -4.55 9.11 -19.22
CA VAL A 552 -4.75 9.06 -17.76
C VAL A 552 -5.48 7.78 -17.39
N GLU A 553 -6.58 7.47 -18.08
CA GLU A 553 -7.36 6.25 -17.83
C GLU A 553 -6.52 4.99 -18.07
N LYS A 554 -5.76 4.95 -19.17
CA LYS A 554 -4.90 3.80 -19.51
C LYS A 554 -3.78 3.55 -18.51
N ILE A 555 -3.34 4.55 -17.76
CA ILE A 555 -2.28 4.43 -16.74
C ILE A 555 -2.88 4.17 -15.36
N LEU A 556 -3.76 5.05 -14.89
CA LEU A 556 -4.30 5.01 -13.52
C LEU A 556 -5.46 4.03 -13.35
N GLY A 557 -6.05 3.53 -14.44
CA GLY A 557 -7.07 2.47 -14.41
C GLY A 557 -6.53 1.06 -14.17
N ASN A 558 -5.21 0.88 -14.03
CA ASN A 558 -4.59 -0.42 -13.75
C ASN A 558 -4.57 -0.79 -12.26
N ASP A 559 -4.27 -2.05 -11.97
CA ASP A 559 -4.19 -2.61 -10.62
C ASP A 559 -2.82 -2.36 -9.95
N PHE A 560 -2.67 -1.25 -9.23
CA PHE A 560 -1.47 -0.97 -8.42
C PHE A 560 -1.45 -1.76 -7.10
N LEU A 561 -2.57 -2.35 -6.69
CA LEU A 561 -2.70 -3.03 -5.40
C LEU A 561 -2.03 -4.41 -5.40
N SER A 562 -2.15 -5.19 -6.48
CA SER A 562 -1.51 -6.50 -6.58
C SER A 562 0.02 -6.44 -6.44
N PRO A 563 0.74 -5.52 -7.13
CA PRO A 563 2.19 -5.36 -6.95
C PRO A 563 2.57 -4.94 -5.53
N LEU A 564 1.82 -4.02 -4.92
CA LEU A 564 2.01 -3.61 -3.53
C LEU A 564 1.84 -4.80 -2.58
N PHE A 565 0.77 -5.58 -2.72
CA PHE A 565 0.47 -6.72 -1.85
C PHE A 565 1.45 -7.87 -2.05
N SER A 566 1.89 -8.12 -3.28
CA SER A 566 2.92 -9.12 -3.58
C SER A 566 4.19 -8.84 -2.77
N LEU A 567 4.67 -7.59 -2.74
CA LEU A 567 5.85 -7.25 -1.95
C LEU A 567 5.56 -7.17 -0.45
N ALA A 568 4.40 -6.63 -0.06
CA ALA A 568 4.02 -6.50 1.34
C ALA A 568 3.88 -7.85 2.05
N LEU A 569 3.21 -8.81 1.41
CA LEU A 569 2.81 -10.08 2.03
C LEU A 569 3.87 -11.18 1.91
N PHE A 570 4.89 -10.99 1.06
CA PHE A 570 5.95 -11.97 0.87
C PHE A 570 7.31 -11.42 1.34
N PRO A 571 8.12 -10.70 0.54
CA PRO A 571 9.45 -10.29 0.97
C PRO A 571 9.42 -9.32 2.16
N ASP A 572 8.61 -8.27 2.14
CA ASP A 572 8.61 -7.25 3.20
C ASP A 572 8.15 -7.79 4.56
N LEU A 573 7.18 -8.72 4.55
CA LEU A 573 6.73 -9.40 5.75
C LEU A 573 7.82 -10.31 6.32
N LEU A 574 8.57 -11.02 5.47
CA LEU A 574 9.70 -11.81 5.93
C LEU A 574 10.87 -10.96 6.44
N GLN A 575 11.07 -9.76 5.89
CA GLN A 575 12.08 -8.82 6.38
C GLN A 575 11.94 -8.56 7.89
N ARG A 576 10.72 -8.59 8.45
CA ARG A 576 10.49 -8.38 9.88
C ARG A 576 11.25 -9.38 10.76
N PHE A 577 11.53 -10.58 10.24
CA PHE A 577 12.23 -11.66 10.94
C PHE A 577 13.73 -11.74 10.62
N ILE A 578 14.25 -10.84 9.77
CA ILE A 578 15.66 -10.82 9.35
C ILE A 578 16.34 -9.56 9.92
N PRO A 579 17.39 -9.69 10.75
CA PRO A 579 18.08 -8.56 11.40
C PRO A 579 19.04 -7.80 10.47
N ILE A 580 18.88 -7.93 9.15
CA ILE A 580 19.70 -7.27 8.14
C ILE A 580 18.74 -6.75 7.07
N PRO A 581 18.74 -5.44 6.75
CA PRO A 581 17.75 -4.87 5.86
C PRO A 581 18.11 -5.14 4.39
N ILE A 582 17.12 -5.60 3.61
CA ILE A 582 17.22 -5.80 2.17
C ILE A 582 16.36 -4.74 1.48
N SER A 583 16.98 -3.66 1.00
CA SER A 583 16.25 -2.48 0.50
C SER A 583 15.29 -2.73 -0.67
N THR A 584 15.56 -3.76 -1.50
CA THR A 584 14.68 -4.13 -2.61
C THR A 584 13.39 -4.82 -2.16
N TRP A 585 13.30 -5.23 -0.89
CA TRP A 585 12.10 -5.83 -0.31
C TRP A 585 11.11 -4.78 0.21
N ASP A 586 11.33 -3.48 -0.05
CA ASP A 586 10.37 -2.44 0.30
C ASP A 586 9.06 -2.63 -0.49
N ARG A 587 7.93 -2.75 0.22
CA ARG A 587 6.61 -2.91 -0.40
C ARG A 587 6.19 -1.77 -1.33
N VAL A 588 6.63 -0.53 -1.07
CA VAL A 588 6.32 0.62 -1.95
C VAL A 588 6.96 0.49 -3.33
N ARG A 589 8.04 -0.30 -3.45
CA ARG A 589 8.68 -0.61 -4.74
C ARG A 589 7.68 -1.21 -5.74
N GLY A 590 6.65 -1.89 -5.26
CA GLY A 590 5.61 -2.49 -6.10
C GLY A 590 4.80 -1.43 -6.83
N LEU A 591 4.49 -0.32 -6.15
CA LEU A 591 3.80 0.83 -6.75
C LEU A 591 4.69 1.55 -7.76
N GLU A 592 5.96 1.78 -7.43
CA GLU A 592 6.94 2.45 -8.29
C GLU A 592 7.14 1.67 -9.61
N LEU A 593 7.35 0.36 -9.52
CA LEU A 593 7.54 -0.51 -10.68
C LEU A 593 6.26 -0.65 -11.50
N ALA A 594 5.10 -0.70 -10.86
CA ALA A 594 3.82 -0.75 -11.55
C ALA A 594 3.59 0.51 -12.38
N LEU A 595 3.86 1.70 -11.82
CA LEU A 595 3.76 2.96 -12.54
C LEU A 595 4.71 3.02 -13.76
N GLU A 596 5.97 2.65 -13.56
CA GLU A 596 6.97 2.57 -14.64
C GLU A 596 6.51 1.62 -15.75
N GLU A 597 5.99 0.43 -15.41
CA GLU A 597 5.53 -0.56 -16.38
C GLU A 597 4.22 -0.17 -17.07
N TYR A 598 3.26 0.46 -16.39
CA TYR A 598 2.00 0.91 -17.01
C TYR A 598 2.21 2.07 -17.98
N TRP A 599 3.16 2.95 -17.68
CA TRP A 599 3.62 3.96 -18.64
C TRP A 599 4.16 3.27 -19.91
N ASP A 600 5.12 2.36 -19.76
CA ASP A 600 5.71 1.63 -20.89
C ASP A 600 4.65 0.87 -21.71
N ASN A 601 3.72 0.19 -21.05
CA ASN A 601 2.66 -0.56 -21.73
C ASN A 601 1.73 0.36 -22.54
N THR A 602 1.40 1.53 -21.99
CA THR A 602 0.51 2.49 -22.64
C THR A 602 1.10 2.99 -23.96
N PHE A 603 2.39 3.35 -23.96
CA PHE A 603 3.05 3.89 -25.14
C PHE A 603 3.57 2.80 -26.11
N ASN A 604 4.04 1.64 -25.62
CA ASN A 604 4.38 0.51 -26.49
C ASN A 604 3.18 -0.03 -27.27
N ALA A 605 1.99 0.00 -26.68
CA ALA A 605 0.75 -0.39 -27.36
C ALA A 605 0.26 0.68 -28.35
N SER A 606 0.79 1.90 -28.30
CA SER A 606 0.40 2.98 -29.19
C SER A 606 1.08 2.82 -30.55
N THR A 607 0.29 2.82 -31.63
CA THR A 607 0.82 2.79 -33.01
C THR A 607 1.37 4.17 -33.44
N GLU A 608 0.92 5.22 -32.76
CA GLU A 608 1.16 6.61 -33.14
C GLU A 608 2.33 7.28 -32.42
N MET A 609 2.75 6.79 -31.24
CA MET A 609 3.86 7.38 -30.47
C MET A 609 5.05 6.42 -30.42
N LYS A 610 6.03 6.67 -31.31
CA LYS A 610 7.31 5.94 -31.32
C LYS A 610 8.36 6.73 -30.57
N ASN A 611 9.33 6.03 -29.96
CA ASN A 611 10.46 6.63 -29.23
C ASN A 611 10.01 7.54 -28.07
N TYR A 612 9.11 7.03 -27.23
CA TYR A 612 8.70 7.66 -25.98
C TYR A 612 9.80 7.50 -24.90
N GLU A 613 9.77 8.36 -23.89
CA GLU A 613 10.67 8.27 -22.73
C GLU A 613 9.88 7.88 -21.47
N ASN A 614 10.47 7.04 -20.60
CA ASN A 614 9.87 6.70 -19.31
C ASN A 614 10.36 7.64 -18.20
N TYR A 615 9.71 8.80 -18.09
CA TYR A 615 10.09 9.83 -17.11
C TYR A 615 10.02 9.36 -15.66
N PHE A 616 9.21 8.35 -15.34
CA PHE A 616 9.06 7.83 -13.98
C PHE A 616 10.33 7.14 -13.48
N SER A 617 11.10 6.54 -14.39
CA SER A 617 12.38 5.90 -14.08
C SER A 617 13.57 6.89 -14.01
N ASN A 618 13.37 8.11 -14.53
CA ASN A 618 14.38 9.15 -14.61
C ASN A 618 14.45 10.03 -13.35
N SER A 619 15.53 10.83 -13.25
CA SER A 619 15.76 11.73 -12.12
C SER A 619 14.65 12.77 -11.98
N TYR A 620 14.06 12.88 -10.78
CA TYR A 620 13.09 13.94 -10.45
C TYR A 620 13.66 15.34 -10.71
N LYS A 621 14.94 15.58 -10.43
CA LYS A 621 15.57 16.91 -10.62
C LYS A 621 15.64 17.33 -12.08
N GLU A 622 15.78 16.37 -13.00
CA GLU A 622 15.88 16.62 -14.44
C GLU A 622 14.50 16.68 -15.11
N PHE A 623 13.43 16.42 -14.35
CA PHE A 623 12.08 16.30 -14.88
C PHE A 623 11.46 17.66 -15.28
N TRP A 624 11.81 18.75 -14.61
CA TRP A 624 11.25 20.08 -14.88
C TRP A 624 12.31 21.06 -15.41
N ASN A 625 11.93 21.86 -16.41
CA ASN A 625 12.77 22.91 -16.98
C ASN A 625 11.94 24.16 -17.30
N LEU A 626 12.53 25.34 -17.10
CA LEU A 626 11.94 26.66 -17.35
C LEU A 626 11.41 26.88 -18.78
N CYS A 627 11.94 26.15 -19.77
CA CYS A 627 11.54 26.27 -21.17
C CYS A 627 10.42 25.31 -21.57
N GLU A 628 10.09 24.33 -20.74
CA GLU A 628 9.09 23.30 -21.06
C GLU A 628 7.68 23.76 -20.65
N GLU A 629 6.68 23.06 -21.17
CA GLU A 629 5.26 23.31 -20.88
C GLU A 629 4.73 22.53 -19.67
N ASN A 630 5.48 21.53 -19.18
CA ASN A 630 5.04 20.75 -18.05
C ASN A 630 5.23 21.52 -16.73
N PRO A 631 4.24 21.47 -15.81
CA PRO A 631 4.32 22.22 -14.56
C PRO A 631 5.39 21.72 -13.60
N ALA A 632 5.90 22.61 -12.75
CA ALA A 632 6.78 22.25 -11.65
C ALA A 632 6.02 21.40 -10.62
N LEU A 633 6.47 20.19 -10.34
CA LEU A 633 5.85 19.34 -9.33
C LEU A 633 6.41 19.67 -7.95
N VAL A 634 5.55 20.04 -7.00
CA VAL A 634 5.91 20.21 -5.59
C VAL A 634 5.21 19.11 -4.79
N LEU A 635 5.98 18.10 -4.36
CA LEU A 635 5.42 16.89 -3.72
C LEU A 635 5.63 16.98 -2.21
N ASN A 636 4.53 17.04 -1.47
CA ASN A 636 4.54 17.30 -0.03
C ASN A 636 4.75 16.01 0.78
N THR A 637 5.63 16.08 1.78
CA THR A 637 5.87 15.00 2.75
C THR A 637 5.98 15.56 4.16
N THR A 638 5.90 14.67 5.14
CA THR A 638 6.07 15.03 6.55
C THR A 638 7.28 14.30 7.11
N ASN A 639 8.17 15.02 7.81
CA ASN A 639 9.28 14.43 8.53
C ASN A 639 8.76 13.75 9.81
N VAL A 640 9.10 12.48 10.02
CA VAL A 640 8.61 11.71 11.19
C VAL A 640 9.24 12.21 12.49
N GLU A 641 10.51 12.59 12.44
CA GLU A 641 11.26 12.99 13.62
C GLU A 641 10.93 14.40 14.11
N THR A 642 10.64 15.36 13.20
CA THR A 642 10.34 16.76 13.56
C THR A 642 8.86 17.13 13.45
N GLY A 643 8.06 16.37 12.68
CA GLY A 643 6.68 16.75 12.33
C GLY A 643 6.59 17.91 11.33
N GLU A 644 7.72 18.41 10.84
CA GLU A 644 7.78 19.49 9.87
C GLU A 644 7.51 19.00 8.45
N ARG A 645 7.10 19.93 7.60
CA ARG A 645 6.86 19.69 6.19
C ARG A 645 8.19 19.66 5.44
N VAL A 646 8.37 18.60 4.63
CA VAL A 646 9.50 18.46 3.70
C VAL A 646 8.93 18.32 2.30
N VAL A 647 9.42 19.11 1.35
CA VAL A 647 8.87 19.13 -0.02
C VAL A 647 9.92 18.70 -1.03
N PHE A 648 9.53 17.86 -1.99
CA PHE A 648 10.30 17.68 -3.21
C PHE A 648 9.89 18.80 -4.17
N SER A 649 10.84 19.67 -4.51
CA SER A 649 10.62 20.82 -5.39
C SER A 649 11.82 21.03 -6.32
N PRO A 650 11.61 21.54 -7.57
CA PRO A 650 12.71 21.94 -8.44
C PRO A 650 13.33 23.30 -8.07
N PHE A 651 12.75 24.03 -7.12
CA PHE A 651 13.24 25.32 -6.60
C PHE A 651 13.37 25.30 -5.07
N LYS A 652 14.01 26.33 -4.52
CA LYS A 652 14.21 26.51 -3.07
C LYS A 652 13.13 27.40 -2.46
N PHE A 653 12.69 27.00 -1.27
CA PHE A 653 11.83 27.80 -0.41
C PHE A 653 12.68 28.63 0.55
N SER A 654 12.28 29.87 0.76
CA SER A 654 12.91 30.78 1.73
C SER A 654 12.14 30.79 3.07
N THR A 655 10.92 30.25 3.07
CA THR A 655 10.01 30.22 4.22
C THR A 655 10.57 29.41 5.40
N ASN A 656 10.58 30.03 6.59
CA ASN A 656 10.98 29.37 7.83
C ASN A 656 10.04 28.20 8.16
N GLY A 657 10.61 27.01 8.44
CA GLY A 657 9.83 25.80 8.79
C GLY A 657 9.34 24.97 7.61
N LEU A 658 9.67 25.37 6.37
CA LEU A 658 9.48 24.58 5.16
C LEU A 658 10.83 24.21 4.56
N ASN A 659 11.20 22.92 4.63
CA ASN A 659 12.47 22.44 4.10
C ASN A 659 12.27 21.78 2.74
N SER A 660 13.09 22.12 1.74
CA SER A 660 13.18 21.29 0.54
C SER A 660 13.97 20.01 0.85
N PHE A 661 13.56 18.88 0.30
CA PHE A 661 14.30 17.61 0.41
C PHE A 661 15.75 17.75 -0.06
N PHE A 662 15.99 18.62 -1.05
CA PHE A 662 17.33 18.86 -1.60
C PHE A 662 18.14 19.91 -0.83
N ASP A 663 17.59 20.53 0.21
CA ASP A 663 18.35 21.38 1.13
C ASP A 663 19.12 20.54 2.17
N PHE A 664 18.71 19.29 2.38
CA PHE A 664 19.53 18.33 3.13
C PHE A 664 20.84 18.04 2.36
N ASP A 665 21.94 17.87 3.10
CA ASP A 665 23.21 17.40 2.55
C ASP A 665 23.13 15.88 2.31
N LEU A 666 22.42 15.50 1.25
CA LEU A 666 22.03 14.12 0.96
C LEU A 666 23.25 13.26 0.60
N VAL A 667 23.29 12.04 1.14
CA VAL A 667 24.29 11.04 0.75
C VAL A 667 24.05 10.57 -0.70
N TYR A 668 22.79 10.49 -1.11
CA TYR A 668 22.38 10.09 -2.46
C TYR A 668 21.31 11.06 -3.00
N PRO A 669 21.68 12.05 -3.83
CA PRO A 669 20.77 13.15 -4.20
C PRO A 669 19.83 12.84 -5.37
N ASN A 670 20.07 11.76 -6.12
CA ASN A 670 19.33 11.45 -7.34
C ASN A 670 18.31 10.33 -7.09
N ILE A 671 17.03 10.67 -7.22
CA ILE A 671 15.90 9.74 -7.03
C ILE A 671 15.02 9.71 -8.28
N PRO A 672 14.40 8.56 -8.59
CA PRO A 672 13.39 8.48 -9.65
C PRO A 672 12.17 9.35 -9.37
N LEU A 673 11.52 9.85 -10.41
CA LEU A 673 10.22 10.54 -10.28
C LEU A 673 9.16 9.60 -9.67
N SER A 674 9.13 8.30 -10.01
CA SER A 674 8.24 7.32 -9.38
C SER A 674 8.41 7.28 -7.86
N THR A 675 9.66 7.27 -7.40
CA THR A 675 10.00 7.27 -5.97
C THR A 675 9.60 8.58 -5.30
N ALA A 676 9.92 9.73 -5.89
CA ALA A 676 9.51 11.05 -5.34
C ALA A 676 7.98 11.13 -5.16
N THR A 677 7.24 10.68 -6.17
CA THR A 677 5.78 10.59 -6.16
C THR A 677 5.25 9.73 -5.03
N PHE A 678 5.75 8.50 -4.87
CA PHE A 678 5.21 7.60 -3.85
C PHE A 678 5.71 7.90 -2.43
N ILE A 679 6.80 8.65 -2.22
CA ILE A 679 7.16 9.14 -0.88
C ILE A 679 6.07 10.06 -0.32
N SER A 680 5.49 10.92 -1.16
CA SER A 680 4.31 11.75 -0.82
C SER A 680 3.11 10.92 -0.38
N ALA A 681 3.02 9.65 -0.81
CA ALA A 681 1.94 8.71 -0.51
C ALA A 681 2.34 7.58 0.47
N ARG A 682 3.40 7.77 1.26
CA ARG A 682 3.83 6.82 2.30
C ARG A 682 3.02 7.01 3.58
N PHE A 683 1.80 6.49 3.65
CA PHE A 683 0.93 6.52 4.83
C PHE A 683 1.18 5.28 5.71
N PRO A 684 1.94 5.40 6.83
CA PRO A 684 2.18 4.29 7.75
C PRO A 684 0.87 3.64 8.18
N ILE A 685 0.89 2.30 8.29
CA ILE A 685 -0.24 1.36 8.28
C ILE A 685 -0.35 0.64 6.91
N PHE A 686 -0.38 1.37 5.80
CA PHE A 686 -0.52 0.75 4.46
C PHE A 686 0.82 0.72 3.72
N THR A 687 1.48 1.88 3.61
CA THR A 687 2.80 2.04 3.00
C THR A 687 3.80 2.49 4.08
N PRO A 688 5.05 2.01 4.08
CA PRO A 688 5.98 2.28 5.17
C PRO A 688 6.60 3.67 5.02
N ALA A 689 6.99 4.28 6.16
CA ALA A 689 7.84 5.46 6.15
C ALA A 689 9.13 5.20 5.34
N GLY A 690 9.51 6.14 4.48
CA GLY A 690 10.69 6.05 3.63
C GLY A 690 11.85 6.76 4.30
N TRP A 691 13.01 6.12 4.41
CA TRP A 691 14.16 6.74 5.05
C TRP A 691 15.28 7.09 4.08
N PHE A 692 15.99 8.17 4.38
CA PHE A 692 17.17 8.61 3.66
C PHE A 692 18.30 8.95 4.63
N LYS A 693 19.54 8.97 4.10
CA LYS A 693 20.73 9.38 4.83
C LYS A 693 21.16 10.77 4.38
N HIS A 694 21.49 11.61 5.35
CA HIS A 694 22.03 12.94 5.10
C HIS A 694 23.14 13.25 6.10
N TYR A 695 24.04 14.13 5.71
CA TYR A 695 25.08 14.64 6.59
C TYR A 695 24.51 15.75 7.48
N VAL A 696 24.90 15.71 8.75
CA VAL A 696 24.64 16.76 9.73
C VAL A 696 26.00 17.29 10.20
N LYS A 697 26.14 18.61 10.21
CA LYS A 697 27.33 19.25 10.77
C LYS A 697 27.29 19.07 12.29
N ASP A 698 28.37 18.53 12.83
CA ASP A 698 28.56 18.50 14.27
C ASP A 698 29.12 19.88 14.69
N GLU A 699 28.41 20.61 15.55
CA GLU A 699 28.87 21.93 16.02
C GLU A 699 30.20 21.83 16.78
N THR A 700 30.55 20.65 17.28
CA THR A 700 31.73 20.41 18.10
C THR A 700 32.90 19.75 17.35
N SER A 701 32.69 19.27 16.11
CA SER A 701 33.71 18.53 15.35
C SER A 701 33.68 18.90 13.86
N ALA A 702 34.85 19.04 13.23
CA ALA A 702 34.96 19.31 11.79
C ALA A 702 34.44 18.15 10.89
N THR A 703 34.05 17.02 11.48
CA THR A 703 33.55 15.83 10.79
C THR A 703 32.03 15.85 10.67
N LYS A 704 31.51 15.66 9.46
CA LYS A 704 30.08 15.46 9.21
C LYS A 704 29.62 14.10 9.73
N ARG A 705 28.58 14.08 10.56
CA ARG A 705 27.93 12.83 11.01
C ARG A 705 26.83 12.44 10.04
N ILE A 706 26.73 11.16 9.68
CA ILE A 706 25.59 10.65 8.90
C ILE A 706 24.40 10.47 9.84
N SER A 707 23.29 11.12 9.53
CA SER A 707 22.00 10.95 10.18
C SER A 707 21.02 10.23 9.27
N LYS A 708 20.06 9.53 9.87
CA LYS A 708 18.94 8.86 9.20
C LYS A 708 17.66 9.60 9.58
N SER A 709 16.92 10.04 8.56
CA SER A 709 15.63 10.72 8.70
C SER A 709 14.55 9.99 7.91
N ARG A 710 13.30 10.11 8.34
CA ARG A 710 12.14 9.41 7.75
C ARG A 710 11.11 10.39 7.24
N LEU A 711 10.55 10.08 6.07
CA LEU A 711 9.46 10.80 5.44
C LEU A 711 8.22 9.91 5.36
N VAL A 712 7.09 10.51 5.67
CA VAL A 712 5.76 9.92 5.51
C VAL A 712 4.88 10.86 4.68
N ASP A 713 3.67 10.39 4.41
CA ASP A 713 2.65 11.07 3.64
C ASP A 713 2.50 12.54 4.05
N GLY A 714 2.44 13.44 3.06
CA GLY A 714 2.27 14.88 3.29
C GLY A 714 0.97 15.21 4.03
N GLY A 715 -0.02 14.34 3.94
CA GLY A 715 -1.31 14.45 4.60
C GLY A 715 -1.23 14.41 6.13
N TYR A 716 -0.14 13.93 6.73
CA TYR A 716 0.07 14.07 8.18
C TYR A 716 0.18 15.55 8.59
N PHE A 717 0.73 16.40 7.73
CA PHE A 717 0.82 17.83 7.97
C PHE A 717 -0.37 18.58 7.36
N ASP A 718 -0.55 18.51 6.04
CA ASP A 718 -1.64 19.15 5.30
C ASP A 718 -2.06 18.22 4.15
N ASN A 719 -3.32 17.79 4.16
CA ASN A 719 -3.83 16.91 3.11
C ASN A 719 -4.24 17.63 1.83
N SER A 720 -4.49 18.95 1.89
CA SER A 720 -5.01 19.73 0.77
C SER A 720 -3.91 20.11 -0.24
N GLY A 721 -2.67 20.29 0.23
CA GLY A 721 -1.59 20.85 -0.57
C GLY A 721 -1.71 22.37 -0.75
N VAL A 722 -2.78 22.99 -0.24
CA VAL A 722 -3.05 24.42 -0.33
C VAL A 722 -2.05 25.23 0.48
N ALA A 723 -1.59 24.73 1.64
CA ALA A 723 -0.63 25.45 2.46
C ALA A 723 0.67 25.73 1.68
N THR A 724 1.17 24.74 0.93
CA THR A 724 2.40 24.91 0.12
C THR A 724 2.14 25.72 -1.14
N ALA A 725 0.95 25.60 -1.75
CA ALA A 725 0.57 26.46 -2.87
C ALA A 725 0.52 27.93 -2.46
N ARG A 726 0.01 28.22 -1.26
CA ARG A 726 0.02 29.55 -0.65
C ARG A 726 1.45 30.03 -0.39
N ASP A 727 2.32 29.20 0.21
CA ASP A 727 3.72 29.58 0.43
C ASP A 727 4.41 29.99 -0.89
N ILE A 728 4.09 29.32 -2.01
CA ILE A 728 4.60 29.70 -3.34
C ILE A 728 4.07 31.08 -3.77
N ILE A 729 2.77 31.35 -3.59
CA ILE A 729 2.16 32.64 -3.93
C ILE A 729 2.75 33.76 -3.06
N ASP A 730 2.88 33.52 -1.75
CA ASP A 730 3.40 34.47 -0.78
C ASP A 730 4.87 34.81 -1.09
N GLU A 731 5.71 33.82 -1.43
CA GLU A 731 7.10 34.08 -1.85
C GLU A 731 7.17 34.85 -3.19
N ILE A 732 6.28 34.59 -4.16
CA ILE A 732 6.19 35.38 -5.40
C ILE A 732 5.83 36.85 -5.10
N LEU A 733 5.03 37.09 -4.04
CA LEU A 733 4.55 38.41 -3.66
C LEU A 733 5.46 39.15 -2.65
N GLU A 734 6.48 38.50 -2.08
CA GLU A 734 7.28 39.02 -0.97
C GLU A 734 7.94 40.38 -1.26
N ASP A 735 8.46 40.58 -2.48
CA ASP A 735 9.14 41.82 -2.92
C ASP A 735 8.19 42.85 -3.57
N THR A 736 6.87 42.69 -3.44
CA THR A 736 5.87 43.56 -4.07
C THR A 736 5.39 44.69 -3.13
N GLN A 737 5.07 45.86 -3.69
CA GLN A 737 4.45 46.98 -2.98
C GLN A 737 2.94 47.01 -3.21
N ILE A 738 2.13 47.35 -2.20
CA ILE A 738 0.67 47.48 -2.37
C ILE A 738 0.35 48.54 -3.42
N TYR A 739 -0.48 48.18 -4.39
CA TYR A 739 -0.91 49.07 -5.47
C TYR A 739 -1.83 50.18 -4.95
N ASN A 740 -1.42 51.44 -5.08
CA ASN A 740 -2.31 52.59 -4.86
C ASN A 740 -2.73 53.20 -6.21
N PRO A 741 -4.01 53.10 -6.61
CA PRO A 741 -4.47 53.60 -7.91
C PRO A 741 -4.34 55.13 -8.06
N LYS A 742 -4.16 55.88 -6.95
CA LYS A 742 -4.02 57.35 -6.98
C LYS A 742 -2.63 57.86 -7.40
N THR A 743 -1.59 57.03 -7.34
CA THR A 743 -0.20 57.46 -7.62
C THR A 743 0.23 57.26 -9.08
N VAL A 744 -0.57 56.57 -9.91
CA VAL A 744 -0.26 56.29 -11.32
C VAL A 744 -1.06 57.20 -12.24
N LYS A 745 -0.79 58.51 -12.17
CA LYS A 745 -1.16 59.43 -13.24
C LYS A 745 0.12 59.85 -13.95
N LYS A 746 0.28 59.38 -15.20
CA LYS A 746 1.32 59.75 -16.20
C LYS A 746 2.68 59.02 -16.16
N SER A 747 2.72 57.70 -16.31
CA SER A 747 3.91 57.04 -16.90
C SER A 747 3.52 56.27 -18.17
N LYS A 748 4.31 56.40 -19.25
CA LYS A 748 4.18 55.61 -20.50
C LYS A 748 4.78 54.21 -20.34
N GLU A 749 4.72 53.64 -19.14
CA GLU A 749 5.35 52.35 -18.84
C GLU A 749 4.44 51.19 -19.28
N LYS A 750 5.04 50.15 -19.88
CA LYS A 750 4.32 48.94 -20.28
C LYS A 750 3.95 48.17 -18.99
N VAL A 751 2.65 47.99 -18.74
CA VAL A 751 2.14 47.29 -17.56
C VAL A 751 1.80 45.85 -17.93
N LEU A 752 2.29 44.89 -17.16
CA LEU A 752 1.84 43.50 -17.21
C LEU A 752 0.92 43.26 -16.01
N ARG A 753 -0.28 42.77 -16.25
CA ARG A 753 -1.19 42.31 -15.19
C ARG A 753 -1.07 40.80 -15.10
N ILE A 754 -0.84 40.27 -13.92
CA ILE A 754 -0.75 38.83 -13.65
C ILE A 754 -1.84 38.46 -12.64
N SER A 755 -2.65 37.46 -12.99
CA SER A 755 -3.63 36.88 -12.07
C SER A 755 -3.08 35.57 -11.53
N LEU A 756 -2.63 35.56 -10.27
CA LEU A 756 -2.19 34.36 -9.56
C LEU A 756 -3.42 33.61 -9.03
N ILE A 757 -3.73 32.47 -9.62
CA ILE A 757 -4.94 31.70 -9.33
C ILE A 757 -4.54 30.38 -8.69
N ASN A 758 -4.97 30.14 -7.45
CA ASN A 758 -4.84 28.83 -6.82
C ASN A 758 -6.04 27.96 -7.19
N ILE A 759 -5.83 26.92 -8.02
CA ILE A 759 -6.85 25.91 -8.31
C ILE A 759 -6.67 24.75 -7.32
N ALA A 760 -7.64 24.57 -6.41
CA ALA A 760 -7.58 23.53 -5.39
C ALA A 760 -8.47 22.34 -5.75
N LEU A 761 -7.87 21.19 -6.06
CA LEU A 761 -8.56 19.93 -6.31
C LEU A 761 -8.78 19.23 -4.96
N VAL A 762 -9.98 19.34 -4.40
CA VAL A 762 -10.28 18.98 -3.01
C VAL A 762 -11.57 18.18 -2.90
N ASP A 763 -11.72 17.43 -1.80
CA ASP A 763 -12.99 16.78 -1.48
C ASP A 763 -14.04 17.84 -1.12
N SER A 764 -15.32 17.57 -1.40
CA SER A 764 -16.41 18.46 -1.00
C SER A 764 -16.52 18.60 0.52
N PRO A 765 -16.92 19.78 1.06
CA PRO A 765 -17.12 19.98 2.48
C PRO A 765 -18.20 19.02 3.01
N ASP A 766 -17.78 18.09 3.86
CA ASP A 766 -18.62 16.98 4.32
C ASP A 766 -19.49 17.37 5.51
N THR A 767 -20.79 17.58 5.26
CA THR A 767 -21.80 17.85 6.29
C THR A 767 -22.37 16.58 6.93
N ARG A 768 -22.03 15.38 6.43
CA ARG A 768 -22.62 14.08 6.81
C ARG A 768 -21.88 13.36 7.95
N LYS A 769 -20.62 13.73 8.24
CA LYS A 769 -19.75 13.06 9.23
C LYS A 769 -20.28 12.93 10.67
N PHE A 770 -21.23 13.76 11.10
CA PHE A 770 -21.74 13.72 12.47
C PHE A 770 -22.73 12.58 12.74
N SER A 771 -23.40 12.02 11.72
CA SER A 771 -24.42 10.97 11.92
C SER A 771 -23.81 9.57 12.14
N ASP A 772 -22.68 9.25 11.50
CA ASP A 772 -22.04 7.92 11.54
C ASP A 772 -21.17 7.67 12.79
N ALA A 773 -20.88 8.71 13.57
CA ALA A 773 -20.01 8.60 14.76
C ALA A 773 -20.69 7.94 15.98
N SER A 774 -21.99 7.69 15.93
CA SER A 774 -22.83 7.40 17.11
C SER A 774 -22.64 6.02 17.76
N HIS A 775 -21.91 5.07 17.16
CA HIS A 775 -21.83 3.67 17.65
C HIS A 775 -20.45 3.01 17.52
N GLN A 776 -19.35 3.72 17.80
CA GLN A 776 -18.01 3.15 17.68
C GLN A 776 -17.47 2.60 19.03
N GLY A 777 -16.90 1.39 19.01
CA GLY A 777 -16.29 0.73 20.18
C GLY A 777 -14.76 0.92 20.29
N LEU A 778 -14.17 0.38 21.37
CA LEU A 778 -12.74 0.47 21.71
C LEU A 778 -12.22 1.91 21.87
N ASN A 779 -13.02 2.79 22.46
CA ASN A 779 -12.79 4.23 22.47
C ASN A 779 -11.43 4.63 23.06
N GLU A 780 -11.01 4.08 24.19
CA GLU A 780 -9.69 4.41 24.77
C GLU A 780 -8.50 4.06 23.85
N ILE A 781 -8.64 3.03 23.02
CA ILE A 781 -7.57 2.55 22.12
C ILE A 781 -7.62 3.26 20.77
N LEU A 782 -8.83 3.38 20.20
CA LEU A 782 -9.00 3.87 18.84
C LEU A 782 -9.22 5.37 18.78
N SER A 783 -9.65 6.04 19.86
CA SER A 783 -9.84 7.50 19.85
C SER A 783 -8.56 8.25 19.48
N PRO A 784 -7.37 7.97 20.04
CA PRO A 784 -6.15 8.65 19.59
C PRO A 784 -5.86 8.48 18.10
N LEU A 785 -6.03 7.26 17.57
CA LEU A 785 -5.83 6.97 16.14
C LEU A 785 -6.87 7.68 15.27
N ARG A 786 -8.15 7.64 15.66
CA ARG A 786 -9.25 8.34 14.99
C ARG A 786 -9.04 9.84 15.02
N THR A 787 -8.59 10.40 16.15
CA THR A 787 -8.28 11.83 16.28
C THR A 787 -7.15 12.23 15.33
N VAL A 788 -6.05 11.48 15.26
CA VAL A 788 -4.96 11.78 14.33
C VAL A 788 -5.45 11.78 12.87
N VAL A 789 -6.26 10.79 12.48
CA VAL A 789 -6.83 10.72 11.12
C VAL A 789 -7.84 11.84 10.85
N ASN A 790 -8.66 12.20 11.84
CA ASN A 790 -9.69 13.25 11.68
C ASN A 790 -9.07 14.65 11.67
N VAL A 791 -8.06 14.92 12.50
CA VAL A 791 -7.34 16.20 12.54
C VAL A 791 -6.71 16.51 11.19
N ARG A 792 -6.17 15.51 10.49
CA ARG A 792 -5.67 15.65 9.12
C ARG A 792 -6.72 16.27 8.18
N ASN A 793 -7.95 15.78 8.21
CA ASN A 793 -9.02 16.27 7.34
C ASN A 793 -9.54 17.64 7.81
N SER A 794 -9.74 17.83 9.12
CA SER A 794 -10.21 19.10 9.67
C SER A 794 -9.22 20.24 9.43
N ARG A 795 -7.91 19.96 9.53
CA ARG A 795 -6.87 20.94 9.24
C ARG A 795 -6.85 21.32 7.77
N ALA A 796 -6.97 20.36 6.85
CA ALA A 796 -7.05 20.63 5.42
C ALA A 796 -8.22 21.57 5.10
N ASN A 797 -9.42 21.30 5.64
CA ASN A 797 -10.59 22.16 5.44
C ASN A 797 -10.36 23.59 5.97
N SER A 798 -9.76 23.73 7.16
CA SER A 798 -9.45 25.05 7.71
C SER A 798 -8.42 25.83 6.87
N ILE A 799 -7.45 25.16 6.25
CA ILE A 799 -6.47 25.79 5.36
C ILE A 799 -7.14 26.23 4.04
N ILE A 800 -8.06 25.43 3.51
CA ILE A 800 -8.84 25.77 2.32
C ILE A 800 -9.66 27.05 2.56
N GLU A 801 -10.41 27.09 3.67
CA GLU A 801 -11.23 28.25 4.05
C GLU A 801 -10.37 29.51 4.24
N GLN A 802 -9.23 29.40 4.95
CA GLN A 802 -8.29 30.52 5.11
C GLN A 802 -7.71 30.99 3.77
N ALA A 803 -7.37 30.07 2.86
CA ALA A 803 -6.83 30.44 1.56
C ALA A 803 -7.89 31.08 0.67
N GLU A 804 -9.14 30.63 0.76
CA GLU A 804 -10.28 31.22 0.05
C GLU A 804 -10.49 32.67 0.51
N ASP A 805 -10.51 32.92 1.82
CA ASP A 805 -10.64 34.26 2.37
C ASP A 805 -9.44 35.15 2.01
N ASP A 806 -8.22 34.69 2.27
CA ASP A 806 -7.00 35.49 2.12
C ASP A 806 -6.72 35.84 0.65
N LEU A 807 -6.82 34.86 -0.26
CA LEU A 807 -6.48 35.08 -1.67
C LEU A 807 -7.57 35.82 -2.44
N ASN A 808 -8.85 35.67 -2.08
CA ASN A 808 -9.92 36.41 -2.76
C ASN A 808 -10.05 37.85 -2.25
N THR A 809 -9.60 38.15 -1.02
CA THR A 809 -9.64 39.50 -0.45
C THR A 809 -8.31 40.27 -0.56
N HIS A 810 -7.25 39.63 -1.06
CA HIS A 810 -5.92 40.24 -1.14
C HIS A 810 -5.92 41.54 -1.98
N PRO A 811 -5.33 42.63 -1.48
CA PRO A 811 -5.20 43.87 -2.26
C PRO A 811 -4.30 43.67 -3.48
N LEU A 812 -4.53 44.46 -4.53
CA LEU A 812 -3.67 44.50 -5.71
C LEU A 812 -2.22 44.82 -5.29
N ALA A 813 -1.27 44.02 -5.76
CA ALA A 813 0.16 44.18 -5.47
C ALA A 813 0.95 44.58 -6.72
N VAL A 814 2.09 45.25 -6.55
CA VAL A 814 2.92 45.77 -7.66
C VAL A 814 4.40 45.48 -7.47
N SER A 815 5.06 44.97 -8.51
CA SER A 815 6.52 44.93 -8.59
C SER A 815 7.03 45.74 -9.78
N ASN A 816 8.30 46.16 -9.69
CA ASN A 816 9.05 46.72 -10.81
C ASN A 816 10.11 45.69 -11.22
N ILE A 817 10.04 45.15 -12.45
CA ILE A 817 11.16 44.36 -12.96
C ILE A 817 12.29 45.32 -13.32
N LYS A 818 13.41 45.24 -12.59
CA LYS A 818 14.67 45.85 -13.02
C LYS A 818 15.26 44.99 -14.14
N LYS A 819 14.92 45.31 -15.39
CA LYS A 819 15.69 44.79 -16.52
C LYS A 819 17.11 45.35 -16.46
N ASN A 820 18.08 44.57 -16.94
CA ASN A 820 19.44 45.03 -17.18
C ASN A 820 19.44 46.42 -17.86
N LYS A 821 20.42 47.25 -17.51
CA LYS A 821 20.55 48.73 -17.67
C LYS A 821 20.03 49.42 -18.95
N ASN A 822 19.55 48.74 -19.98
CA ASN A 822 19.22 49.31 -21.29
C ASN A 822 17.80 49.05 -21.83
N GLU A 823 16.83 48.52 -21.05
CA GLU A 823 15.43 48.42 -21.50
C GLU A 823 14.43 48.98 -20.48
N SER A 824 13.34 49.57 -21.01
CA SER A 824 12.27 50.24 -20.25
C SER A 824 11.74 49.43 -19.06
N ASN A 825 11.60 50.09 -17.90
CA ASN A 825 10.99 49.53 -16.70
C ASN A 825 9.59 48.99 -17.00
N MET A 826 9.38 47.71 -16.74
CA MET A 826 8.08 47.05 -16.84
C MET A 826 7.48 46.96 -15.44
N LYS A 827 6.24 47.44 -15.29
CA LYS A 827 5.50 47.39 -14.03
C LYS A 827 4.58 46.17 -14.04
N ILE A 828 4.67 45.31 -13.02
CA ILE A 828 3.76 44.19 -12.86
C ILE A 828 2.70 44.53 -11.81
N ILE A 829 1.45 44.22 -12.09
CA ILE A 829 0.35 44.28 -11.12
C ILE A 829 -0.18 42.86 -10.92
N TYR A 830 -0.22 42.40 -9.67
CA TYR A 830 -0.74 41.10 -9.29
C TYR A 830 -2.14 41.23 -8.69
N ASN A 831 -3.01 40.31 -9.07
CA ASN A 831 -4.24 39.98 -8.34
C ASN A 831 -4.22 38.48 -8.01
N THR A 832 -4.81 38.10 -6.88
CA THR A 832 -4.92 36.71 -6.47
C THR A 832 -6.36 36.24 -6.53
N ARG A 833 -6.56 34.93 -6.69
CA ARG A 833 -7.87 34.28 -6.60
C ARG A 833 -7.71 32.83 -6.14
N PHE A 834 -8.68 32.32 -5.41
CA PHE A 834 -8.80 30.92 -5.04
C PHE A 834 -10.00 30.29 -5.73
N ILE A 835 -9.82 29.12 -6.33
CA ILE A 835 -10.86 28.38 -7.05
C ILE A 835 -10.81 26.91 -6.60
N PRO A 836 -11.74 26.44 -5.77
CA PRO A 836 -11.87 25.02 -5.48
C PRO A 836 -12.56 24.31 -6.65
N ILE A 837 -12.12 23.09 -6.94
CA ILE A 837 -12.82 22.10 -7.78
C ILE A 837 -13.07 20.89 -6.88
N TYR A 838 -14.35 20.62 -6.63
CA TYR A 838 -14.77 19.67 -5.60
C TYR A 838 -14.98 18.27 -6.16
N LEU A 839 -14.69 17.26 -5.34
CA LEU A 839 -15.09 15.88 -5.57
C LEU A 839 -16.02 15.41 -4.45
N ASP A 840 -17.21 14.89 -4.78
CA ASP A 840 -17.97 14.10 -3.82
C ASP A 840 -17.29 12.73 -3.67
N ASN A 841 -16.76 12.50 -2.48
CA ASN A 841 -16.11 11.26 -2.12
C ASN A 841 -17.11 10.16 -1.72
N TYR A 842 -18.41 10.42 -1.86
CA TYR A 842 -19.48 9.44 -1.73
C TYR A 842 -20.01 9.01 -3.10
N ILE A 843 -20.08 7.69 -3.29
CA ILE A 843 -20.77 7.03 -4.37
C ILE A 843 -22.22 6.76 -3.90
N GLY A 844 -23.16 7.61 -4.30
CA GLY A 844 -24.56 7.54 -3.87
C GLY A 844 -24.76 7.82 -2.38
N GLU A 845 -25.78 7.22 -1.75
CA GLU A 845 -26.12 7.51 -0.35
C GLU A 845 -25.26 6.79 0.71
N ARG A 846 -24.44 5.79 0.35
CA ARG A 846 -23.89 4.83 1.35
C ARG A 846 -22.46 4.31 1.15
N ALA A 847 -21.79 4.56 0.03
CA ALA A 847 -20.46 4.02 -0.22
C ALA A 847 -19.43 5.13 -0.39
N THR A 848 -18.32 5.09 0.36
CA THR A 848 -17.22 6.05 0.21
C THR A 848 -16.21 5.56 -0.84
N LEU A 849 -15.52 6.49 -1.50
CA LEU A 849 -14.35 6.17 -2.32
C LEU A 849 -13.26 5.51 -1.45
N PRO A 850 -12.68 4.37 -1.88
CA PRO A 850 -11.74 3.62 -1.05
C PRO A 850 -10.35 4.27 -1.05
N LEU A 851 -9.76 4.38 0.15
CA LEU A 851 -8.40 4.87 0.38
C LEU A 851 -7.32 3.81 0.04
N GLY A 852 -7.34 3.27 -1.19
CA GLY A 852 -6.37 2.26 -1.63
C GLY A 852 -5.72 2.53 -2.98
N TRP A 853 -5.41 1.46 -3.73
CA TRP A 853 -4.57 1.47 -4.94
C TRP A 853 -5.20 0.70 -6.12
N LEU A 854 -6.52 0.56 -6.12
CA LEU A 854 -7.29 -0.04 -7.23
C LEU A 854 -8.68 0.61 -7.27
N LEU A 855 -9.15 0.96 -8.46
CA LEU A 855 -10.49 1.51 -8.74
C LEU A 855 -11.18 0.70 -9.83
N SER A 856 -12.46 0.39 -9.62
CA SER A 856 -13.32 -0.17 -10.68
C SER A 856 -13.62 0.86 -11.76
N LYS A 857 -13.98 0.39 -12.97
CA LYS A 857 -14.45 1.28 -14.04
C LYS A 857 -15.66 2.13 -13.62
N ASN A 858 -16.60 1.56 -12.88
CA ASN A 858 -17.76 2.29 -12.38
C ASN A 858 -17.39 3.43 -11.44
N THR A 859 -16.47 3.19 -10.51
CA THR A 859 -15.98 4.25 -9.63
C THR A 859 -15.27 5.34 -10.43
N ARG A 860 -14.45 4.98 -11.42
CA ARG A 860 -13.81 5.97 -12.32
C ARG A 860 -14.82 6.80 -13.09
N MET A 861 -15.84 6.16 -13.69
CA MET A 861 -16.93 6.85 -14.38
C MET A 861 -17.67 7.81 -13.43
N SER A 862 -17.93 7.40 -12.19
CA SER A 862 -18.55 8.27 -11.17
C SER A 862 -17.69 9.48 -10.77
N ILE A 863 -16.37 9.38 -10.88
CA ILE A 863 -15.48 10.53 -10.70
C ILE A 863 -15.55 11.39 -11.97
N ASP A 864 -15.48 10.78 -13.16
CA ASP A 864 -15.47 11.50 -14.43
C ASP A 864 -16.72 12.35 -14.68
N THR A 865 -17.90 11.94 -14.19
CA THR A 865 -19.15 12.73 -14.28
C THR A 865 -19.12 14.00 -13.43
N GLN A 866 -18.28 14.02 -12.38
CA GLN A 866 -18.12 15.19 -11.51
C GLN A 866 -16.99 16.12 -11.96
N ILE A 867 -16.13 15.64 -12.87
CA ILE A 867 -15.01 16.40 -13.39
C ILE A 867 -15.47 17.22 -14.59
N PRO A 868 -14.99 18.46 -14.74
CA PRO A 868 -15.34 19.33 -15.86
C PRO A 868 -15.09 18.73 -17.24
N GLU A 869 -16.14 18.65 -18.07
CA GLU A 869 -16.05 18.64 -19.54
C GLU A 869 -17.06 19.65 -20.12
N PRO A 870 -16.60 20.78 -20.69
CA PRO A 870 -17.45 21.64 -21.48
C PRO A 870 -17.81 20.92 -22.77
N ASP A 871 -18.98 20.30 -22.81
CA ASP A 871 -19.57 19.77 -24.03
C ASP A 871 -19.92 20.95 -24.95
N ASN A 872 -19.55 20.87 -26.23
CA ASN A 872 -19.80 21.97 -27.18
C ASN A 872 -21.28 22.11 -27.57
N ASP A 873 -22.13 21.17 -27.16
CA ASP A 873 -23.55 21.07 -27.56
C ASP A 873 -24.54 21.55 -26.48
N LEU A 874 -24.08 21.96 -25.30
CA LEU A 874 -24.93 22.54 -24.25
C LEU A 874 -24.79 24.07 -24.25
N ASP A 875 -25.92 24.78 -24.20
CA ASP A 875 -25.97 26.25 -24.13
C ASP A 875 -25.48 26.70 -22.74
N SER A 876 -24.16 26.76 -22.61
CA SER A 876 -23.40 26.89 -21.37
C SER A 876 -23.71 28.18 -20.60
N ASP A 877 -24.03 29.23 -21.35
CA ASP A 877 -24.45 30.53 -20.85
C ASP A 877 -25.79 30.47 -20.06
N SER A 878 -26.66 29.50 -20.36
CA SER A 878 -27.94 29.32 -19.65
C SER A 878 -27.79 28.48 -18.37
N LEU A 879 -26.88 27.51 -18.38
CA LEU A 879 -26.58 26.64 -17.23
C LEU A 879 -25.86 27.43 -16.14
N CYS A 880 -24.87 28.26 -16.48
CA CYS A 880 -24.10 29.02 -15.49
C CYS A 880 -24.79 30.32 -14.99
N LYS A 881 -25.87 30.77 -15.63
CA LYS A 881 -26.66 31.97 -15.22
C LYS A 881 -27.97 31.64 -14.48
N SER A 882 -28.37 30.37 -14.40
CA SER A 882 -29.60 29.96 -13.69
C SER A 882 -29.37 29.84 -12.18
N ASP A 883 -29.62 30.95 -11.47
CA ASP A 883 -29.47 31.12 -10.00
C ASP A 883 -30.68 30.63 -9.17
N GLU A 884 -31.67 29.91 -9.74
CA GLU A 884 -32.95 29.62 -9.06
C GLU A 884 -33.10 28.23 -8.38
N SER A 885 -32.02 27.47 -8.15
CA SER A 885 -32.11 26.23 -7.35
C SER A 885 -31.27 26.30 -6.08
N ASP A 886 -31.93 26.30 -4.91
CA ASP A 886 -31.38 26.36 -3.54
C ASP A 886 -30.39 25.24 -3.13
N SER A 887 -29.92 24.37 -4.04
CA SER A 887 -28.99 23.28 -3.75
C SER A 887 -27.70 23.40 -4.57
N PHE A 888 -26.56 23.52 -3.88
CA PHE A 888 -25.22 23.44 -4.48
C PHE A 888 -25.01 22.07 -5.17
N VAL A 889 -24.90 22.06 -6.49
CA VAL A 889 -24.61 20.86 -7.29
C VAL A 889 -23.17 20.91 -7.77
N ILE A 890 -22.33 20.00 -7.26
CA ILE A 890 -20.88 19.95 -7.54
C ILE A 890 -20.59 19.89 -9.04
N GLU A 891 -21.32 19.06 -9.79
CA GLU A 891 -21.14 18.88 -11.24
C GLU A 891 -21.35 20.20 -12.01
N LYS A 892 -22.44 20.91 -11.70
CA LYS A 892 -22.76 22.22 -12.31
C LYS A 892 -21.70 23.27 -11.97
N TYR A 893 -21.29 23.33 -10.71
CA TYR A 893 -20.26 24.28 -10.26
C TYR A 893 -18.92 24.02 -10.95
N ASN A 894 -18.44 22.77 -10.96
CA ASN A 894 -17.18 22.38 -11.60
C ASN A 894 -17.20 22.66 -13.11
N PHE A 895 -18.34 22.42 -13.78
CA PHE A 895 -18.54 22.75 -15.20
C PHE A 895 -18.31 24.25 -15.46
N CYS A 896 -18.97 25.13 -14.70
CA CYS A 896 -18.86 26.58 -14.89
C CYS A 896 -17.44 27.10 -14.67
N ILE A 897 -16.71 26.56 -13.68
CA ILE A 897 -15.31 26.88 -13.45
C ILE A 897 -14.43 26.50 -14.65
N SER A 898 -14.64 25.33 -15.24
CA SER A 898 -13.88 24.92 -16.42
C SER A 898 -14.20 25.75 -17.65
N GLU A 899 -15.45 26.16 -17.81
CA GLU A 899 -15.83 27.05 -18.90
C GLU A 899 -15.18 28.42 -18.74
N GLU A 900 -15.14 28.96 -17.51
CA GLU A 900 -14.41 30.19 -17.19
C GLU A 900 -12.92 30.09 -17.55
N ILE A 901 -12.25 29.00 -17.17
CA ILE A 901 -10.83 28.76 -17.49
C ILE A 901 -10.63 28.65 -19.01
N LYS A 902 -11.50 27.92 -19.71
CA LYS A 902 -11.46 27.79 -21.17
C LYS A 902 -11.56 29.17 -21.84
N ASN A 903 -12.56 29.95 -21.46
CA ASN A 903 -12.81 31.29 -22.00
C ASN A 903 -11.67 32.27 -21.68
N GLN A 904 -11.01 32.12 -20.52
CA GLN A 904 -9.87 32.95 -20.16
C GLN A 904 -8.61 32.68 -21.02
N LEU A 905 -8.46 31.46 -21.53
CA LEU A 905 -7.29 31.01 -22.30
C LEU A 905 -7.47 31.07 -23.83
N GLN A 906 -8.71 31.27 -24.31
CA GLN A 906 -9.04 31.43 -25.74
C GLN A 906 -8.97 32.90 -26.17
#